data_AF-A0AAJ0BNP2-F1
#
_entry.id   AF-A0AAJ0BNP2-F1
#
_cell.length_a   1.000
_cell.length_b   1.000
_cell.length_c   1.000
_cell.angle_alpha   90.00
_cell.angle_beta   90.00
_cell.angle_gamma   90.00
#
_symmetry.space_group_name_H-M   'P 1'
#
loop_
_entity.id
_entity.type
_entity.pdbx_description
1 polymer ?
#
loop_
_entity_poly.entity_id
_entity_poly.type
_entity_poly.pdbx_seq_one_letter_code
_entity_poly.pdbx_strand_id
1 'polypeptide(L)'
;MAQEEASVSQEFTGLSIDHPVYCYGQPQPPPVTSEGVIAIDITRNFLDAAATLEPGQLVKDGYFTLFESVGAIEIMDPKMDSGCLAPDESLDEDYDVTRPLLPAEVLGIIDQLLCLEMAWHLGYPLSQTLLTNVYIEAMLVPNPTTIKEADFIRGEGPRDPMFIVLRAYCLGLLKACLHVNERIKYEHYYEEEDFVTTTYHRSLLENIDDIEIRDEIMAAKRLVHSLRPKISDEMADALSFRLELRTAFLRAIELAELRSHWESLSLPWSQMKAIWEPINRSRHLGTPVPEAFSTKLQRRLASTMPPRPIVQPSFEETYEHFKKFFADGIDLLKILNYTDSQSLLNFVVTFQAQKPQPLVYIRTLLQWFLIQDMVVLGRVSIRQVLDDDLSIVALPCSRLLDPANDEVEAPHDTRFAIAHQMELFRQRVAPSYLDIFKALCQNRCRVRRALCHAIQDWETVQMDAEEIDQLLQVQLEEKPITYDGSTPAYSIPLSSWAYLYKVRLMEWIVQLGFELETYQPDEMAGMYWYLSYLAKTRAKHAERIKAFTVQRLNELRAHPFSNTAAMEATFTTSLSYLRATILDATSTLELADALSCLYTVLGRLRLIVPPPRPYSSDELRYEIRMKPFAPISLPRLPSYDNFVRLSAQHETSTAGLLDFAQRAVVNAKMGYDVLGKMGEKEAFTANAHERWLAGIKNCNKSGIAINIAVAAIRRALESGAAKEGGMAPGEQKVMVELPKPAKSYHEWWIVPKIVEKKS
;
A
#
# COMPACT_ATOMS: atom_id res chain seq x y z
N MET A 1 -3.90 -35.02 27.17
CA MET A 1 -3.66 -35.70 25.88
C MET A 1 -4.84 -36.54 25.41
N ALA A 2 -5.30 -37.58 26.12
CA ALA A 2 -6.46 -38.38 25.65
C ALA A 2 -7.84 -37.67 25.72
N GLN A 3 -7.95 -36.53 26.41
CA GLN A 3 -9.20 -35.74 26.47
C GLN A 3 -9.23 -34.55 25.48
N GLU A 4 -8.11 -34.16 24.89
CA GLU A 4 -8.04 -33.09 23.87
C GLU A 4 -8.22 -33.64 22.45
N GLU A 5 -7.85 -34.89 22.17
CA GLU A 5 -8.19 -35.56 20.91
C GLU A 5 -9.71 -35.77 20.75
N ALA A 6 -10.43 -35.90 21.86
CA ALA A 6 -11.89 -36.03 21.85
C ALA A 6 -12.63 -34.72 21.58
N SER A 7 -12.03 -33.55 21.88
CA SER A 7 -12.67 -32.25 21.60
C SER A 7 -12.45 -31.80 20.15
N VAL A 8 -11.29 -32.13 19.56
CA VAL A 8 -11.05 -31.89 18.12
C VAL A 8 -11.98 -32.76 17.26
N SER A 9 -12.35 -33.96 17.73
CA SER A 9 -13.34 -34.81 17.05
C SER A 9 -14.76 -34.24 17.03
N GLN A 10 -15.12 -33.28 17.91
CA GLN A 10 -16.46 -32.68 17.94
C GLN A 10 -16.63 -31.46 17.02
N GLU A 11 -15.53 -30.83 16.58
CA GLU A 11 -15.60 -29.74 15.58
C GLU A 11 -15.69 -30.27 14.15
N PHE A 12 -15.32 -31.53 13.90
CA PHE A 12 -15.51 -32.21 12.61
C PHE A 12 -16.85 -32.95 12.49
N THR A 13 -17.61 -33.16 13.57
CA THR A 13 -18.97 -33.74 13.50
C THR A 13 -20.00 -32.85 12.82
N GLY A 14 -19.67 -31.59 12.53
CA GLY A 14 -20.48 -30.70 11.68
C GLY A 14 -20.34 -30.95 10.17
N LEU A 15 -19.32 -31.71 9.75
CA LEU A 15 -19.18 -32.23 8.37
C LEU A 15 -19.88 -33.60 8.24
N SER A 16 -21.01 -33.75 8.94
CA SER A 16 -21.82 -34.95 8.91
C SER A 16 -22.34 -35.17 7.49
N ILE A 17 -21.95 -36.30 6.91
CA ILE A 17 -22.48 -36.88 5.66
C ILE A 17 -23.98 -37.25 5.83
N ASP A 18 -24.53 -37.14 7.04
CA ASP A 18 -25.95 -37.33 7.33
C ASP A 18 -26.69 -35.98 7.47
N HIS A 19 -26.82 -35.24 6.38
CA HIS A 19 -27.97 -34.34 6.25
C HIS A 19 -29.23 -35.20 6.03
N PRO A 20 -30.38 -34.88 6.63
CA PRO A 20 -31.62 -35.55 6.25
C PRO A 20 -31.78 -35.38 4.74
N VAL A 21 -31.80 -36.50 4.02
CA VAL A 21 -32.14 -36.54 2.60
C VAL A 21 -33.52 -35.93 2.50
N TYR A 22 -33.59 -34.64 2.20
CA TYR A 22 -34.82 -34.04 1.73
C TYR A 22 -35.14 -34.80 0.45
N CYS A 23 -36.16 -35.67 0.51
CA CYS A 23 -36.70 -36.35 -0.64
C CYS A 23 -37.36 -35.32 -1.54
N TYR A 24 -36.55 -34.50 -2.23
CA TYR A 24 -36.97 -33.89 -3.48
C TYR A 24 -37.29 -35.06 -4.40
N GLY A 25 -38.56 -35.19 -4.80
CA GLY A 25 -38.93 -36.14 -5.84
C GLY A 25 -37.98 -35.91 -7.02
N GLN A 26 -37.37 -36.98 -7.54
CA GLN A 26 -36.41 -36.86 -8.63
C GLN A 26 -37.00 -35.96 -9.73
N PRO A 27 -36.45 -34.76 -9.97
CA PRO A 27 -36.92 -33.94 -11.07
C PRO A 27 -36.74 -34.77 -12.34
N GLN A 28 -37.77 -34.85 -13.18
CA GLN A 28 -37.62 -35.52 -14.45
C GLN A 28 -36.46 -34.88 -15.21
N PRO A 29 -35.56 -35.68 -15.82
CA PRO A 29 -34.46 -35.12 -16.60
C PRO A 29 -35.05 -34.18 -17.65
N PRO A 30 -34.46 -32.98 -17.86
CA PRO A 30 -34.97 -32.05 -18.83
C PRO A 30 -35.01 -32.72 -20.21
N PRO A 31 -36.11 -32.60 -20.98
CA PRO A 31 -36.17 -33.15 -22.32
C PRO A 31 -35.11 -32.45 -23.19
N VAL A 32 -34.03 -33.17 -23.52
CA VAL A 32 -32.99 -32.67 -24.42
C VAL A 32 -33.57 -32.63 -25.83
N THR A 33 -33.95 -31.43 -26.28
CA THR A 33 -34.64 -31.22 -27.58
C THR A 33 -33.70 -30.74 -28.69
N SER A 34 -32.38 -30.78 -28.52
CA SER A 34 -31.46 -30.39 -29.61
C SER A 34 -31.41 -31.46 -30.70
N GLU A 35 -31.76 -31.10 -31.93
CA GLU A 35 -31.53 -31.93 -33.11
C GLU A 35 -30.04 -32.26 -33.23
N GLY A 36 -29.65 -33.52 -32.97
CA GLY A 36 -28.28 -34.01 -33.11
C GLY A 36 -27.62 -34.61 -31.85
N VAL A 37 -28.27 -34.55 -30.68
CA VAL A 37 -27.73 -35.17 -29.44
C VAL A 37 -28.54 -36.42 -29.09
N ILE A 38 -27.87 -37.58 -29.00
CA ILE A 38 -28.45 -38.83 -28.50
C ILE A 38 -27.97 -39.03 -27.05
N ALA A 39 -28.88 -38.93 -26.09
CA ALA A 39 -28.59 -39.22 -24.69
C ALA A 39 -28.73 -40.73 -24.40
N ILE A 40 -27.76 -41.29 -23.67
CA ILE A 40 -27.78 -42.70 -23.21
C ILE A 40 -27.61 -42.70 -21.69
N ASP A 41 -28.54 -43.34 -20.98
CA ASP A 41 -28.45 -43.48 -19.52
C ASP A 41 -27.41 -44.54 -19.13
N ILE A 42 -26.39 -44.11 -18.37
CA ILE A 42 -25.31 -44.97 -17.85
C ILE A 42 -25.33 -45.12 -16.32
N THR A 43 -26.38 -44.64 -15.64
CA THR A 43 -26.44 -44.53 -14.18
C THR A 43 -26.15 -45.86 -13.48
N ARG A 44 -26.81 -46.95 -13.92
CA ARG A 44 -26.62 -48.29 -13.33
C ARG A 44 -25.20 -48.81 -13.55
N ASN A 45 -24.67 -48.70 -14.77
CA ASN A 45 -23.32 -49.14 -15.09
C ASN A 45 -22.26 -48.39 -14.26
N PHE A 46 -22.47 -47.10 -14.02
CA PHE A 46 -21.56 -46.27 -13.23
C PHE A 46 -21.59 -46.66 -11.75
N LEU A 47 -22.77 -46.87 -11.16
CA LEU A 47 -22.93 -47.31 -9.76
C LEU A 47 -22.33 -48.70 -9.53
N ASP A 48 -22.56 -49.65 -10.45
CA ASP A 48 -22.00 -51.01 -10.37
C ASP A 48 -20.47 -50.98 -10.42
N ALA A 49 -19.86 -50.12 -11.25
CA ALA A 49 -18.41 -49.95 -11.32
C ALA A 49 -17.83 -49.24 -10.08
N ALA A 50 -18.50 -48.22 -9.57
CA ALA A 50 -18.07 -47.51 -8.37
C ALA A 50 -18.09 -48.43 -7.13
N ALA A 51 -19.04 -49.36 -7.05
CA ALA A 51 -19.15 -50.33 -5.96
C ALA A 51 -17.97 -51.32 -5.88
N THR A 52 -17.12 -51.42 -6.92
CA THR A 52 -15.92 -52.27 -6.88
C THR A 52 -14.70 -51.60 -6.24
N LEU A 53 -14.79 -50.32 -5.86
CA LEU A 53 -13.69 -49.57 -5.25
C LEU A 53 -13.59 -49.83 -3.74
N GLU A 54 -12.38 -50.03 -3.25
CA GLU A 54 -12.09 -50.16 -1.81
C GLU A 54 -11.99 -48.78 -1.12
N PRO A 55 -12.25 -48.67 0.19
CA PRO A 55 -12.06 -47.42 0.94
C PRO A 55 -10.66 -46.83 0.74
N GLY A 56 -10.60 -45.55 0.36
CA GLY A 56 -9.35 -44.84 0.05
C GLY A 56 -8.91 -44.93 -1.42
N GLN A 57 -9.60 -45.69 -2.27
CA GLN A 57 -9.39 -45.65 -3.72
C GLN A 57 -10.15 -44.50 -4.37
N LEU A 58 -9.51 -43.88 -5.35
CA LEU A 58 -10.07 -42.80 -6.16
C LEU A 58 -9.72 -43.03 -7.62
N VAL A 59 -10.73 -43.07 -8.47
CA VAL A 59 -10.55 -43.09 -9.93
C VAL A 59 -10.49 -41.65 -10.42
N LYS A 60 -9.32 -41.25 -10.93
CA LYS A 60 -9.07 -39.94 -11.51
C LYS A 60 -8.07 -40.08 -12.65
N ASP A 61 -7.94 -39.03 -13.44
CA ASP A 61 -6.83 -38.91 -14.38
C ASP A 61 -5.47 -38.94 -13.65
N GLY A 62 -4.44 -39.45 -14.33
CA GLY A 62 -3.08 -39.54 -13.77
C GLY A 62 -2.48 -38.19 -13.40
N TYR A 63 -2.79 -37.14 -14.18
CA TYR A 63 -2.26 -35.79 -14.01
C TYR A 63 -3.11 -34.90 -13.09
N PHE A 64 -4.38 -35.22 -12.89
CA PHE A 64 -5.25 -34.47 -11.96
C PHE A 64 -4.74 -34.59 -10.52
N THR A 65 -4.54 -33.48 -9.82
CA THR A 65 -4.10 -33.49 -8.42
C THR A 65 -5.28 -33.21 -7.49
N LEU A 66 -5.30 -33.85 -6.32
CA LEU A 66 -6.36 -33.59 -5.32
C LEU A 66 -6.33 -32.15 -4.77
N PHE A 67 -5.22 -31.44 -4.95
CA PHE A 67 -5.15 -30.01 -4.64
C PHE A 67 -6.07 -29.18 -5.56
N GLU A 68 -6.19 -29.57 -6.83
CA GLU A 68 -7.10 -28.90 -7.78
C GLU A 68 -8.57 -29.07 -7.39
N SER A 69 -8.94 -30.19 -6.74
CA SER A 69 -10.31 -30.39 -6.24
C SER A 69 -10.70 -29.52 -5.04
N VAL A 70 -9.75 -28.85 -4.38
CA VAL A 70 -10.06 -28.01 -3.20
C VAL A 70 -10.93 -26.79 -3.58
N GLY A 71 -10.90 -26.36 -4.85
CA GLY A 71 -11.74 -25.28 -5.37
C GLY A 71 -13.07 -25.74 -6.00
N ALA A 72 -13.44 -27.02 -5.90
CA ALA A 72 -14.64 -27.54 -6.53
C ALA A 72 -15.93 -27.03 -5.85
N ILE A 73 -16.97 -26.78 -6.66
CA ILE A 73 -18.32 -26.48 -6.18
C ILE A 73 -19.06 -27.78 -5.89
N GLU A 74 -19.78 -27.82 -4.78
CA GLU A 74 -20.67 -28.91 -4.41
C GLU A 74 -22.12 -28.56 -4.73
N ILE A 75 -22.76 -29.35 -5.61
CA ILE A 75 -24.17 -29.17 -6.00
C ILE A 75 -25.07 -29.63 -4.85
N MET A 76 -26.19 -28.95 -4.63
CA MET A 76 -27.11 -29.13 -3.48
C MET A 76 -26.54 -28.70 -2.11
N ASP A 77 -25.35 -28.11 -2.05
CA ASP A 77 -24.90 -27.44 -0.82
C ASP A 77 -25.42 -25.98 -0.79
N PRO A 78 -26.17 -25.55 0.25
CA PRO A 78 -26.77 -24.22 0.30
C PRO A 78 -25.78 -23.03 0.28
N LYS A 79 -24.49 -23.27 0.57
CA LYS A 79 -23.44 -22.23 0.55
C LYS A 79 -22.65 -22.24 -0.74
N MET A 80 -22.48 -23.40 -1.38
CA MET A 80 -21.66 -23.57 -2.59
C MET A 80 -22.50 -23.51 -3.87
N ASP A 81 -23.74 -24.00 -3.83
CA ASP A 81 -24.65 -24.07 -4.97
C ASP A 81 -25.69 -22.96 -4.93
N SER A 82 -25.53 -21.98 -5.81
CA SER A 82 -26.51 -20.91 -5.97
C SER A 82 -27.90 -21.39 -6.43
N GLY A 83 -28.01 -22.55 -7.06
CA GLY A 83 -29.27 -23.17 -7.47
C GLY A 83 -29.98 -23.94 -6.34
N CYS A 84 -29.36 -24.09 -5.17
CA CYS A 84 -29.95 -24.74 -4.00
C CYS A 84 -30.85 -23.75 -3.23
N LEU A 85 -32.10 -23.62 -3.69
CA LEU A 85 -33.07 -22.64 -3.17
C LEU A 85 -33.72 -23.06 -1.84
N ALA A 86 -33.95 -22.08 -0.98
CA ALA A 86 -34.81 -22.26 0.18
C ALA A 86 -36.28 -22.47 -0.26
N PRO A 87 -37.13 -23.09 0.59
CA PRO A 87 -38.57 -23.14 0.34
C PRO A 87 -39.13 -21.73 0.09
N ASP A 88 -39.92 -21.56 -0.97
CA ASP A 88 -40.52 -20.30 -1.43
C ASP A 88 -39.57 -19.27 -2.09
N GLU A 89 -38.30 -19.60 -2.31
CA GLU A 89 -37.38 -18.77 -3.09
C GLU A 89 -37.53 -19.05 -4.61
N SER A 90 -37.64 -18.01 -5.43
CA SER A 90 -37.65 -18.12 -6.90
C SER A 90 -36.22 -18.09 -7.48
N LEU A 91 -36.00 -18.85 -8.56
CA LEU A 91 -34.73 -18.82 -9.31
C LEU A 91 -34.46 -17.45 -9.93
N ASP A 92 -35.50 -16.84 -10.51
CA ASP A 92 -35.44 -15.56 -11.20
C ASP A 92 -35.68 -14.36 -10.26
N GLU A 93 -35.31 -13.19 -10.75
CA GLU A 93 -35.58 -11.92 -10.07
C GLU A 93 -36.95 -11.40 -10.50
N ASP A 94 -37.79 -11.05 -9.52
CA ASP A 94 -39.20 -10.67 -9.76
C ASP A 94 -39.38 -9.15 -9.94
N TYR A 95 -38.28 -8.38 -9.92
CA TYR A 95 -38.32 -6.92 -10.05
C TYR A 95 -38.50 -6.45 -11.51
N ASP A 96 -39.56 -5.70 -11.77
CA ASP A 96 -39.84 -5.08 -13.06
C ASP A 96 -39.14 -3.72 -13.21
N VAL A 97 -38.11 -3.67 -14.06
CA VAL A 97 -37.36 -2.45 -14.38
C VAL A 97 -38.19 -1.38 -15.11
N THR A 98 -39.38 -1.73 -15.61
CA THR A 98 -40.29 -0.78 -16.28
C THR A 98 -41.26 -0.09 -15.33
N ARG A 99 -41.27 -0.46 -14.03
CA ARG A 99 -42.10 0.20 -13.03
C ARG A 99 -41.73 1.69 -12.93
N PRO A 100 -42.71 2.62 -12.96
CA PRO A 100 -42.42 4.04 -12.77
C PRO A 100 -41.68 4.30 -11.45
N LEU A 101 -40.68 5.18 -11.50
CA LEU A 101 -39.89 5.57 -10.34
C LEU A 101 -40.17 7.02 -9.96
N LEU A 102 -40.36 7.27 -8.67
CA LEU A 102 -40.37 8.61 -8.12
C LEU A 102 -38.95 9.22 -8.16
N PRO A 103 -38.82 10.55 -8.22
CA PRO A 103 -37.51 11.22 -8.12
C PRO A 103 -36.71 10.81 -6.88
N ALA A 104 -37.40 10.64 -5.75
CA ALA A 104 -36.80 10.17 -4.50
C ALA A 104 -36.27 8.73 -4.60
N GLU A 105 -36.96 7.84 -5.33
CA GLU A 105 -36.51 6.45 -5.55
C GLU A 105 -35.29 6.40 -6.47
N VAL A 106 -35.26 7.19 -7.56
CA VAL A 106 -34.04 7.31 -8.39
C VAL A 106 -32.86 7.81 -7.58
N LEU A 107 -33.08 8.81 -6.73
CA LEU A 107 -32.05 9.34 -5.85
C LEU A 107 -31.54 8.27 -4.87
N GLY A 108 -32.45 7.48 -4.27
CA GLY A 108 -32.09 6.38 -3.37
C GLY A 108 -31.32 5.26 -4.05
N ILE A 109 -31.69 4.88 -5.28
CA ILE A 109 -30.94 3.90 -6.09
C ILE A 109 -29.53 4.43 -6.38
N ILE A 110 -29.40 5.70 -6.78
CA ILE A 110 -28.10 6.34 -7.04
C ILE A 110 -27.23 6.37 -5.77
N ASP A 111 -27.80 6.71 -4.62
CA ASP A 111 -27.06 6.75 -3.35
C ASP A 111 -26.59 5.36 -2.91
N GLN A 112 -27.37 4.31 -3.17
CA GLN A 112 -26.93 2.93 -2.96
C GLN A 112 -25.83 2.53 -3.96
N LEU A 113 -25.92 2.91 -5.23
CA LEU A 113 -24.86 2.70 -6.22
C LEU A 113 -23.55 3.39 -5.86
N LEU A 114 -23.58 4.59 -5.25
CA LEU A 114 -22.39 5.24 -4.70
C LEU A 114 -21.71 4.39 -3.62
N CYS A 115 -22.51 3.79 -2.73
CA CYS A 115 -21.98 2.90 -1.69
C CYS A 115 -21.34 1.64 -2.29
N LEU A 116 -21.98 1.04 -3.30
CA LEU A 116 -21.47 -0.14 -4.00
C LEU A 116 -20.23 0.17 -4.86
N GLU A 117 -20.16 1.35 -5.49
CA GLU A 117 -18.95 1.83 -6.18
C GLU A 117 -17.79 1.97 -5.20
N MET A 118 -18.03 2.54 -4.01
CA MET A 118 -16.99 2.65 -2.99
C MET A 118 -16.57 1.27 -2.46
N ALA A 119 -17.52 0.34 -2.27
CA ALA A 119 -17.18 -1.05 -1.94
C ALA A 119 -16.25 -1.67 -3.00
N TRP A 120 -16.53 -1.43 -4.29
CA TRP A 120 -15.66 -1.88 -5.36
C TRP A 120 -14.27 -1.23 -5.29
N HIS A 121 -14.17 0.08 -5.06
CA HIS A 121 -12.89 0.79 -4.83
C HIS A 121 -12.11 0.30 -3.59
N LEU A 122 -12.79 -0.30 -2.61
CA LEU A 122 -12.19 -0.95 -1.44
C LEU A 122 -11.68 -2.37 -1.73
N GLY A 123 -11.88 -2.88 -2.95
CA GLY A 123 -11.35 -4.17 -3.43
C GLY A 123 -12.37 -5.30 -3.48
N TYR A 124 -13.64 -5.06 -3.19
CA TYR A 124 -14.69 -6.08 -3.32
C TYR A 124 -15.07 -6.30 -4.80
N PRO A 125 -15.39 -7.54 -5.22
CA PRO A 125 -15.68 -7.84 -6.61
C PRO A 125 -16.97 -7.20 -7.12
N LEU A 126 -17.06 -6.99 -8.43
CA LEU A 126 -18.24 -6.46 -9.10
C LEU A 126 -19.51 -7.30 -8.86
N SER A 127 -19.36 -8.62 -8.70
CA SER A 127 -20.45 -9.57 -8.41
C SER A 127 -21.14 -9.32 -7.05
N GLN A 128 -20.40 -8.80 -6.07
CA GLN A 128 -20.92 -8.46 -4.74
C GLN A 128 -21.31 -6.98 -4.62
N THR A 129 -21.10 -6.18 -5.67
CA THR A 129 -21.24 -4.73 -5.64
C THR A 129 -22.14 -4.26 -6.79
N LEU A 130 -21.60 -3.64 -7.83
CA LEU A 130 -22.37 -2.97 -8.88
C LEU A 130 -23.22 -3.92 -9.73
N LEU A 131 -22.75 -5.14 -9.99
CA LEU A 131 -23.51 -6.14 -10.77
C LEU A 131 -24.65 -6.80 -9.98
N THR A 132 -24.90 -6.34 -8.76
CA THR A 132 -26.10 -6.71 -7.99
C THR A 132 -27.31 -5.83 -8.35
N ASN A 133 -27.12 -4.73 -9.08
CA ASN A 133 -28.20 -3.84 -9.46
C ASN A 133 -28.95 -4.32 -10.72
N VAL A 134 -30.26 -4.46 -10.62
CA VAL A 134 -31.12 -4.99 -11.70
C VAL A 134 -31.18 -4.08 -12.93
N TYR A 135 -31.06 -2.76 -12.75
CA TYR A 135 -31.03 -1.81 -13.88
C TYR A 135 -29.71 -1.91 -14.65
N ILE A 136 -28.58 -2.05 -13.95
CA ILE A 136 -27.28 -2.30 -14.58
C ILE A 136 -27.31 -3.61 -15.36
N GLU A 137 -27.82 -4.70 -14.78
CA GLU A 137 -27.92 -5.99 -15.48
C GLU A 137 -28.81 -5.89 -16.73
N ALA A 138 -30.00 -5.29 -16.62
CA ALA A 138 -30.90 -5.11 -17.77
C ALA A 138 -30.27 -4.25 -18.87
N MET A 139 -29.46 -3.25 -18.50
CA MET A 139 -28.73 -2.39 -19.42
C MET A 139 -27.58 -3.12 -20.14
N LEU A 140 -26.94 -4.08 -19.47
CA LEU A 140 -25.76 -4.80 -19.99
C LEU A 140 -26.07 -6.13 -20.69
N VAL A 141 -27.31 -6.63 -20.62
CA VAL A 141 -27.69 -7.94 -21.18
C VAL A 141 -28.81 -7.83 -22.22
N PRO A 142 -28.56 -8.10 -23.53
CA PRO A 142 -27.27 -8.48 -24.10
C PRO A 142 -26.30 -7.30 -24.14
N ASN A 143 -25.03 -7.61 -24.42
CA ASN A 143 -23.93 -6.65 -24.45
C ASN A 143 -24.22 -5.47 -25.41
N PRO A 144 -24.32 -4.22 -24.91
CA PRO A 144 -24.60 -3.08 -25.76
C PRO A 144 -23.34 -2.66 -26.55
N THR A 145 -23.51 -2.44 -27.86
CA THR A 145 -22.44 -1.94 -28.74
C THR A 145 -22.59 -0.47 -29.08
N THR A 146 -23.78 0.10 -28.89
CA THR A 146 -24.08 1.51 -29.14
C THR A 146 -24.72 2.16 -27.91
N ILE A 147 -24.64 3.50 -27.83
CA ILE A 147 -25.27 4.26 -26.75
C ILE A 147 -26.78 3.96 -26.62
N LYS A 148 -27.49 3.73 -27.74
CA LYS A 148 -28.92 3.43 -27.75
C LYS A 148 -29.25 2.05 -27.20
N GLU A 149 -28.36 1.09 -27.41
CA GLU A 149 -28.52 -0.29 -26.90
C GLU A 149 -28.24 -0.39 -25.40
N ALA A 150 -27.38 0.50 -24.86
CA ALA A 150 -27.07 0.61 -23.44
C ALA A 150 -28.27 1.21 -22.69
N ASP A 151 -29.33 0.43 -22.58
CA ASP A 151 -30.59 0.79 -21.94
C ASP A 151 -31.27 -0.39 -21.26
N PHE A 152 -31.83 -0.14 -20.08
CA PHE A 152 -32.62 -1.13 -19.35
C PHE A 152 -34.08 -1.20 -19.83
N ILE A 153 -34.56 -0.22 -20.62
CA ILE A 153 -35.87 -0.27 -21.30
C ILE A 153 -35.68 -0.28 -22.81
N ARG A 154 -36.02 -1.41 -23.43
CA ARG A 154 -35.93 -1.62 -24.88
C ARG A 154 -37.30 -1.44 -25.53
N GLY A 155 -37.42 -0.42 -26.38
CA GLY A 155 -38.65 -0.14 -27.14
C GLY A 155 -38.77 1.33 -27.54
N GLU A 156 -39.58 1.59 -28.57
CA GLU A 156 -39.92 2.94 -29.00
C GLU A 156 -41.16 3.43 -28.24
N GLY A 157 -41.01 4.48 -27.44
CA GLY A 157 -42.11 5.04 -26.65
C GLY A 157 -41.68 6.26 -25.81
N PRO A 158 -42.63 7.05 -25.30
CA PRO A 158 -42.33 8.16 -24.39
C PRO A 158 -41.68 7.61 -23.12
N ARG A 159 -40.46 8.06 -22.82
CA ARG A 159 -39.72 7.61 -21.65
C ARG A 159 -40.05 8.44 -20.43
N ASP A 160 -40.18 7.78 -19.29
CA ASP A 160 -40.21 8.45 -18.01
C ASP A 160 -38.91 9.28 -17.85
N PRO A 161 -39.01 10.58 -17.56
CA PRO A 161 -37.83 11.40 -17.32
C PRO A 161 -36.89 10.84 -16.24
N MET A 162 -37.41 10.14 -15.25
CA MET A 162 -36.63 9.53 -14.17
C MET A 162 -35.77 8.36 -14.66
N PHE A 163 -36.24 7.58 -15.64
CA PHE A 163 -35.41 6.56 -16.29
C PHE A 163 -34.25 7.17 -17.09
N ILE A 164 -34.48 8.31 -17.75
CA ILE A 164 -33.41 9.01 -18.49
C ILE A 164 -32.32 9.46 -17.52
N VAL A 165 -32.70 10.00 -16.35
CA VAL A 165 -31.76 10.43 -15.31
C VAL A 165 -30.98 9.26 -14.73
N LEU A 166 -31.67 8.17 -14.35
CA LEU A 166 -31.02 6.96 -13.80
C LEU A 166 -30.08 6.34 -14.83
N ARG A 167 -30.51 6.21 -16.08
CA ARG A 167 -29.68 5.67 -17.18
C ARG A 167 -28.42 6.50 -17.38
N ALA A 168 -28.54 7.82 -17.49
CA ALA A 168 -27.39 8.69 -17.69
C ALA A 168 -26.38 8.58 -16.53
N TYR A 169 -26.86 8.46 -15.29
CA TYR A 169 -25.99 8.19 -14.14
C TYR A 169 -25.28 6.84 -14.26
N CYS A 170 -26.00 5.76 -14.59
CA CYS A 170 -25.44 4.41 -14.73
C CYS A 170 -24.40 4.32 -15.85
N LEU A 171 -24.64 4.99 -16.98
CA LEU A 171 -23.67 5.09 -18.08
C LEU A 171 -22.36 5.72 -17.62
N GLY A 172 -22.45 6.87 -16.92
CA GLY A 172 -21.28 7.56 -16.37
C GLY A 172 -20.54 6.75 -15.31
N LEU A 173 -21.27 6.03 -14.46
CA LEU A 173 -20.72 5.14 -13.44
C LEU A 173 -19.95 3.97 -14.08
N LEU A 174 -20.58 3.22 -14.98
CA LEU A 174 -19.95 2.07 -15.61
C LEU A 174 -18.73 2.46 -16.45
N LYS A 175 -18.80 3.59 -17.17
CA LYS A 175 -17.65 4.08 -17.94
C LYS A 175 -16.50 4.52 -17.04
N ALA A 176 -16.78 5.15 -15.89
CA ALA A 176 -15.76 5.45 -14.91
C ALA A 176 -15.15 4.16 -14.33
N CYS A 177 -15.97 3.14 -14.04
CA CYS A 177 -15.49 1.82 -13.61
C CYS A 177 -14.61 1.14 -14.67
N LEU A 178 -14.96 1.22 -15.96
CA LEU A 178 -14.10 0.73 -17.03
C LEU A 178 -12.71 1.35 -16.95
N HIS A 179 -12.64 2.68 -16.95
CA HIS A 179 -11.38 3.40 -16.94
C HIS A 179 -10.54 3.13 -15.68
N VAL A 180 -11.19 3.07 -14.51
CA VAL A 180 -10.54 2.68 -13.25
C VAL A 180 -9.98 1.27 -13.35
N ASN A 181 -10.76 0.32 -13.88
CA ASN A 181 -10.36 -1.08 -13.99
C ASN A 181 -9.18 -1.25 -14.96
N GLU A 182 -9.25 -0.65 -16.15
CA GLU A 182 -8.15 -0.66 -17.12
C GLU A 182 -6.88 -0.01 -16.55
N ARG A 183 -7.00 1.14 -15.88
CA ARG A 183 -5.87 1.79 -15.20
C ARG A 183 -5.19 0.86 -14.21
N ILE A 184 -5.97 0.14 -13.41
CA ILE A 184 -5.41 -0.81 -12.44
C ILE A 184 -4.70 -1.96 -13.16
N LYS A 185 -5.30 -2.53 -14.21
CA LYS A 185 -4.71 -3.61 -15.01
C LYS A 185 -3.39 -3.22 -15.69
N TYR A 186 -3.24 -1.97 -16.11
CA TYR A 186 -2.02 -1.47 -16.75
C TYR A 186 -0.86 -1.25 -15.77
N GLU A 187 -1.15 -1.15 -14.47
CA GLU A 187 -0.17 -0.87 -13.43
C GLU A 187 0.13 -2.10 -12.56
N HIS A 188 1.15 -2.02 -11.71
CA HIS A 188 1.44 -3.11 -10.78
C HIS A 188 0.46 -3.10 -9.60
N TYR A 189 -0.30 -4.19 -9.47
CA TYR A 189 -1.21 -4.49 -8.37
C TYR A 189 -1.27 -6.01 -8.13
N TYR A 190 -1.85 -6.43 -7.01
CA TYR A 190 -2.11 -7.85 -6.70
C TYR A 190 -3.62 -8.15 -6.79
N GLU A 191 -4.02 -8.95 -7.79
CA GLU A 191 -5.40 -9.43 -7.99
C GLU A 191 -5.87 -10.21 -6.74
N GLU A 192 -7.14 -9.99 -6.36
CA GLU A 192 -7.79 -10.56 -5.15
C GLU A 192 -7.17 -10.16 -3.80
N GLU A 193 -6.13 -9.32 -3.78
CA GLU A 193 -5.55 -8.74 -2.55
C GLU A 193 -5.75 -7.22 -2.50
N ASP A 194 -5.32 -6.50 -3.55
CA ASP A 194 -5.47 -5.06 -3.67
C ASP A 194 -6.81 -4.67 -4.31
N PHE A 195 -7.22 -5.45 -5.30
CA PHE A 195 -8.39 -5.19 -6.13
C PHE A 195 -8.83 -6.44 -6.88
N VAL A 196 -10.10 -6.46 -7.32
CA VAL A 196 -10.64 -7.53 -8.17
C VAL A 196 -11.03 -6.94 -9.52
N THR A 197 -10.30 -7.30 -10.57
CA THR A 197 -10.48 -6.74 -11.92
C THR A 197 -11.47 -7.52 -12.79
N THR A 198 -11.87 -8.72 -12.36
CA THR A 198 -12.83 -9.53 -13.13
C THR A 198 -14.17 -8.81 -13.33
N THR A 199 -14.62 -8.80 -14.58
CA THR A 199 -15.92 -8.25 -14.99
C THR A 199 -16.95 -9.33 -15.27
N TYR A 200 -16.60 -10.60 -15.09
CA TYR A 200 -17.49 -11.75 -15.33
C TYR A 200 -18.09 -11.77 -16.75
N HIS A 201 -17.30 -11.34 -17.75
CA HIS A 201 -17.72 -11.15 -19.15
C HIS A 201 -18.88 -10.17 -19.35
N ARG A 202 -19.14 -9.28 -18.39
CA ARG A 202 -19.99 -8.10 -18.59
C ARG A 202 -19.15 -6.96 -19.17
N SER A 203 -19.71 -6.27 -20.16
CA SER A 203 -19.14 -5.04 -20.70
C SER A 203 -19.31 -3.90 -19.72
N LEU A 204 -18.26 -3.12 -19.51
CA LEU A 204 -18.32 -1.83 -18.81
C LEU A 204 -18.42 -0.66 -19.81
N LEU A 205 -19.06 -0.90 -20.96
CA LEU A 205 -19.24 0.06 -22.06
C LEU A 205 -17.94 0.38 -22.79
N GLU A 206 -17.11 -0.63 -23.07
CA GLU A 206 -15.83 -0.47 -23.77
C GLU A 206 -15.99 0.18 -25.15
N ASN A 207 -17.05 -0.19 -25.88
CA ASN A 207 -17.27 0.21 -27.28
C ASN A 207 -17.98 1.55 -27.47
N ILE A 208 -18.39 2.22 -26.38
CA ILE A 208 -19.16 3.47 -26.43
C ILE A 208 -18.24 4.64 -26.07
N ASP A 209 -18.29 5.73 -26.83
CA ASP A 209 -17.36 6.85 -26.66
C ASP A 209 -17.68 7.69 -25.40
N ASP A 210 -16.62 8.22 -24.78
CA ASP A 210 -16.74 9.09 -23.59
C ASP A 210 -17.57 10.36 -23.88
N ILE A 211 -17.50 10.90 -25.09
CA ILE A 211 -18.26 12.08 -25.52
C ILE A 211 -19.76 11.77 -25.52
N GLU A 212 -20.17 10.63 -26.08
CA GLU A 212 -21.58 10.23 -26.15
C GLU A 212 -22.17 10.08 -24.74
N ILE A 213 -21.43 9.46 -23.82
CA ILE A 213 -21.87 9.30 -22.43
C ILE A 213 -21.97 10.66 -21.71
N ARG A 214 -21.02 11.57 -21.91
CA ARG A 214 -21.11 12.93 -21.36
C ARG A 214 -22.29 13.71 -21.93
N ASP A 215 -22.60 13.54 -23.21
CA ASP A 215 -23.76 14.18 -23.85
C ASP A 215 -25.07 13.70 -23.22
N GLU A 216 -25.21 12.41 -22.94
CA GLU A 216 -26.36 11.83 -22.22
C GLU A 216 -26.47 12.39 -20.79
N ILE A 217 -25.36 12.50 -20.06
CA ILE A 217 -25.34 13.11 -18.71
C ILE A 217 -25.75 14.59 -18.76
N MET A 218 -25.24 15.35 -19.74
CA MET A 218 -25.62 16.75 -19.93
C MET A 218 -27.08 16.91 -20.36
N ALA A 219 -27.61 16.01 -21.18
CA ALA A 219 -29.02 15.98 -21.56
C ALA A 219 -29.91 15.68 -20.34
N ALA A 220 -29.55 14.68 -19.53
CA ALA A 220 -30.25 14.37 -18.28
C ALA A 220 -30.24 15.54 -17.30
N LYS A 221 -29.11 16.26 -17.17
CA LYS A 221 -29.02 17.45 -16.31
C LYS A 221 -29.95 18.58 -16.80
N ARG A 222 -30.01 18.83 -18.12
CA ARG A 222 -30.94 19.80 -18.72
C ARG A 222 -32.40 19.39 -18.49
N LEU A 223 -32.70 18.10 -18.56
CA LEU A 223 -34.01 17.55 -18.25
C LEU A 223 -34.38 17.75 -16.77
N VAL A 224 -33.48 17.45 -15.83
CA VAL A 224 -33.70 17.70 -14.40
C VAL A 224 -34.01 19.18 -14.14
N HIS A 225 -33.28 20.10 -14.80
CA HIS A 225 -33.55 21.52 -14.68
C HIS A 225 -34.96 21.92 -15.17
N SER A 226 -35.44 21.33 -16.28
CA SER A 226 -36.81 21.61 -16.78
C SER A 226 -37.91 21.00 -15.90
N LEU A 227 -37.58 20.00 -15.08
CA LEU A 227 -38.50 19.35 -14.15
C LEU A 227 -38.61 20.03 -12.78
N ARG A 228 -37.80 21.06 -12.48
CA ARG A 228 -37.85 21.83 -11.22
C ARG A 228 -39.28 22.19 -10.76
N PRO A 229 -40.18 22.67 -11.65
CA PRO A 229 -41.55 23.01 -11.24
C PRO A 229 -42.37 21.81 -10.75
N LYS A 230 -41.98 20.58 -11.10
CA LYS A 230 -42.68 19.34 -10.75
C LYS A 230 -42.07 18.62 -9.56
N ILE A 231 -40.74 18.66 -9.41
CA ILE A 231 -40.02 17.84 -8.42
C ILE A 231 -39.42 18.65 -7.25
N SER A 232 -39.61 19.97 -7.23
CA SER A 232 -38.94 20.96 -6.36
C SER A 232 -37.49 21.28 -6.74
N ASP A 233 -37.01 22.45 -6.34
CA ASP A 233 -35.62 22.87 -6.57
C ASP A 233 -34.61 21.99 -5.84
N GLU A 234 -34.92 21.59 -4.59
CA GLU A 234 -34.00 20.81 -3.76
C GLU A 234 -33.74 19.42 -4.35
N MET A 235 -34.79 18.73 -4.80
CA MET A 235 -34.66 17.42 -5.48
C MET A 235 -33.93 17.55 -6.82
N ALA A 236 -34.23 18.60 -7.59
CA ALA A 236 -33.56 18.84 -8.87
C ALA A 236 -32.06 19.12 -8.68
N ASP A 237 -31.69 19.88 -7.65
CA ASP A 237 -30.29 20.10 -7.27
C ASP A 237 -29.63 18.79 -6.83
N ALA A 238 -30.29 18.00 -5.98
CA ALA A 238 -29.80 16.71 -5.50
C ALA A 238 -29.45 15.74 -6.65
N LEU A 239 -30.35 15.58 -7.63
CA LEU A 239 -30.11 14.76 -8.83
C LEU A 239 -29.01 15.37 -9.72
N SER A 240 -28.99 16.70 -9.87
CA SER A 240 -27.98 17.39 -10.67
C SER A 240 -26.57 17.21 -10.13
N PHE A 241 -26.37 17.29 -8.80
CA PHE A 241 -25.04 17.09 -8.19
C PHE A 241 -24.49 15.68 -8.43
N ARG A 242 -25.35 14.65 -8.42
CA ARG A 242 -24.94 13.25 -8.68
C ARG A 242 -24.55 13.03 -10.14
N LEU A 243 -25.25 13.67 -11.08
CA LEU A 243 -24.86 13.69 -12.50
C LEU A 243 -23.56 14.47 -12.71
N GLU A 244 -23.40 15.62 -12.06
CA GLU A 244 -22.18 16.42 -12.11
C GLU A 244 -20.96 15.66 -11.59
N LEU A 245 -21.14 14.83 -10.55
CA LEU A 245 -20.09 13.96 -10.02
C LEU A 245 -19.55 12.99 -11.09
N ARG A 246 -20.43 12.38 -11.88
CA ARG A 246 -20.01 11.50 -12.98
C ARG A 246 -19.22 12.25 -14.04
N THR A 247 -19.71 13.41 -14.47
CA THR A 247 -19.00 14.25 -15.44
C THR A 247 -17.63 14.68 -14.94
N ALA A 248 -17.53 15.13 -13.69
CA ALA A 248 -16.28 15.56 -13.09
C ALA A 248 -15.29 14.40 -12.95
N PHE A 249 -15.76 13.20 -12.58
CA PHE A 249 -14.88 12.03 -12.47
C PHE A 249 -14.35 11.58 -13.82
N LEU A 250 -15.22 11.43 -14.84
CA LEU A 250 -14.78 11.10 -16.20
C LEU A 250 -13.77 12.13 -16.74
N ARG A 251 -13.99 13.42 -16.46
CA ARG A 251 -13.03 14.47 -16.84
C ARG A 251 -11.69 14.36 -16.09
N ALA A 252 -11.71 13.96 -14.82
CA ALA A 252 -10.50 13.75 -14.04
C ALA A 252 -9.62 12.64 -14.66
N ILE A 253 -10.26 11.55 -15.09
CA ILE A 253 -9.62 10.41 -15.75
C ILE A 253 -9.01 10.85 -17.09
N GLU A 254 -9.81 11.49 -17.95
CA GLU A 254 -9.37 11.96 -19.27
C GLU A 254 -8.14 12.90 -19.16
N LEU A 255 -8.16 13.83 -18.21
CA LEU A 255 -7.05 14.77 -18.01
C LEU A 255 -5.79 14.12 -17.41
N ALA A 256 -5.94 13.00 -16.68
CA ALA A 256 -4.79 12.29 -16.11
C ALA A 256 -3.86 11.72 -17.21
N GLU A 257 -4.40 11.41 -18.39
CA GLU A 257 -3.59 10.95 -19.54
C GLU A 257 -2.60 12.00 -20.05
N LEU A 258 -2.93 13.30 -19.89
CA LEU A 258 -2.10 14.39 -20.40
C LEU A 258 -0.78 14.54 -19.66
N ARG A 259 -0.69 14.07 -18.40
CA ARG A 259 0.49 14.20 -17.52
C ARG A 259 1.10 15.62 -17.55
N SER A 260 0.23 16.64 -17.62
CA SER A 260 0.62 18.04 -17.86
C SER A 260 0.62 18.86 -16.57
N HIS A 261 0.33 20.16 -16.65
CA HIS A 261 0.38 21.07 -15.49
C HIS A 261 -0.65 20.69 -14.43
N TRP A 262 -0.19 20.47 -13.19
CA TRP A 262 -0.99 19.94 -12.09
C TRP A 262 -2.24 20.79 -11.77
N GLU A 263 -2.21 22.11 -11.98
CA GLU A 263 -3.34 23.00 -11.71
C GLU A 263 -4.56 22.61 -12.55
N SER A 264 -4.36 22.32 -13.84
CA SER A 264 -5.45 21.93 -14.75
C SER A 264 -5.98 20.54 -14.43
N LEU A 265 -5.10 19.62 -14.07
CA LEU A 265 -5.47 18.26 -13.68
C LEU A 265 -6.24 18.25 -12.34
N SER A 266 -6.00 19.23 -11.46
CA SER A 266 -6.63 19.31 -10.13
C SER A 266 -8.07 19.85 -10.15
N LEU A 267 -8.47 20.51 -11.24
CA LEU A 267 -9.76 21.18 -11.34
C LEU A 267 -10.94 20.19 -11.21
N PRO A 268 -11.01 19.07 -11.94
CA PRO A 268 -12.13 18.13 -11.80
C PRO A 268 -12.17 17.47 -10.42
N TRP A 269 -11.02 17.18 -9.82
CA TRP A 269 -10.95 16.66 -8.44
C TRP A 269 -11.49 17.66 -7.42
N SER A 270 -11.16 18.94 -7.58
CA SER A 270 -11.67 20.01 -6.74
C SER A 270 -13.17 20.21 -6.92
N GLN A 271 -13.68 20.04 -8.15
CA GLN A 271 -15.12 20.04 -8.42
C GLN A 271 -15.83 18.88 -7.71
N MET A 272 -15.31 17.65 -7.81
CA MET A 272 -15.85 16.48 -7.10
C MET A 272 -15.88 16.71 -5.57
N LYS A 273 -14.81 17.27 -5.02
CA LYS A 273 -14.74 17.62 -3.59
C LYS A 273 -15.79 18.68 -3.20
N ALA A 274 -16.03 19.67 -4.05
CA ALA A 274 -16.97 20.74 -3.78
C ALA A 274 -18.44 20.28 -3.81
N ILE A 275 -18.79 19.37 -4.73
CA ILE A 275 -20.16 18.83 -4.85
C ILE A 275 -20.47 17.71 -3.85
N TRP A 276 -19.44 17.10 -3.24
CA TRP A 276 -19.63 15.99 -2.30
C TRP A 276 -20.42 16.38 -1.04
N GLU A 277 -20.18 17.59 -0.51
CA GLU A 277 -20.90 18.10 0.65
C GLU A 277 -22.40 18.36 0.35
N PRO A 278 -22.78 19.02 -0.75
CA PRO A 278 -24.17 19.07 -1.21
C PRO A 278 -24.84 17.70 -1.40
N ILE A 279 -24.12 16.69 -1.92
CA ILE A 279 -24.65 15.31 -2.07
C ILE A 279 -25.00 14.74 -0.69
N ASN A 280 -24.11 14.88 0.29
CA ASN A 280 -24.34 14.41 1.65
C ASN A 280 -25.54 15.10 2.32
N ARG A 281 -25.68 16.42 2.16
CA ARG A 281 -26.82 17.17 2.74
C ARG A 281 -28.16 16.77 2.13
N SER A 282 -28.18 16.46 0.83
CA SER A 282 -29.40 16.09 0.10
C SER A 282 -29.78 14.61 0.17
N ARG A 283 -28.98 13.75 0.82
CA ARG A 283 -29.22 12.30 0.90
C ARG A 283 -30.57 11.91 1.51
N HIS A 284 -31.06 12.74 2.45
CA HIS A 284 -32.31 12.48 3.17
C HIS A 284 -33.56 12.54 2.28
N LEU A 285 -33.43 13.09 1.06
CA LEU A 285 -34.46 13.11 0.04
C LEU A 285 -34.60 11.77 -0.69
N GLY A 286 -33.61 10.88 -0.57
CA GLY A 286 -33.59 9.58 -1.22
C GLY A 286 -34.49 8.57 -0.50
N THR A 287 -35.29 7.84 -1.27
CA THR A 287 -36.07 6.69 -0.77
C THR A 287 -35.37 5.41 -1.23
N PRO A 288 -34.87 4.57 -0.31
CA PRO A 288 -34.23 3.30 -0.67
C PRO A 288 -35.17 2.39 -1.46
N VAL A 289 -34.62 1.65 -2.42
CA VAL A 289 -35.33 0.62 -3.20
C VAL A 289 -34.54 -0.69 -3.12
N PRO A 290 -34.60 -1.42 -1.98
CA PRO A 290 -33.80 -2.63 -1.78
C PRO A 290 -34.01 -3.70 -2.84
N GLU A 291 -35.24 -3.83 -3.34
CA GLU A 291 -35.63 -4.78 -4.38
C GLU A 291 -34.98 -4.51 -5.76
N ALA A 292 -34.33 -3.34 -5.95
CA ALA A 292 -33.53 -3.06 -7.14
C ALA A 292 -32.11 -3.68 -7.06
N PHE A 293 -31.76 -4.36 -5.97
CA PHE A 293 -30.46 -4.96 -5.73
C PHE A 293 -30.59 -6.41 -5.25
N SER A 294 -29.94 -7.35 -5.94
CA SER A 294 -30.13 -8.78 -5.69
C SER A 294 -28.85 -9.59 -5.84
N THR A 295 -28.64 -10.53 -4.91
CA THR A 295 -27.59 -11.55 -4.99
C THR A 295 -27.88 -12.60 -6.07
N LYS A 296 -29.14 -12.77 -6.48
CA LYS A 296 -29.54 -13.76 -7.51
C LYS A 296 -28.88 -13.48 -8.86
N LEU A 297 -28.53 -12.22 -9.15
CA LEU A 297 -27.85 -11.84 -10.39
C LEU A 297 -26.47 -12.50 -10.53
N GLN A 298 -25.81 -12.87 -9.42
CA GLN A 298 -24.53 -13.57 -9.46
C GLN A 298 -24.60 -14.91 -10.21
N ARG A 299 -25.77 -15.55 -10.24
CA ARG A 299 -26.03 -16.81 -10.98
C ARG A 299 -25.90 -16.64 -12.50
N ARG A 300 -26.10 -15.42 -13.00
CA ARG A 300 -26.05 -15.06 -14.43
C ARG A 300 -24.66 -14.61 -14.86
N LEU A 301 -23.72 -14.52 -13.92
CA LEU A 301 -22.33 -14.14 -14.16
C LEU A 301 -21.50 -15.39 -14.45
N ALA A 302 -20.46 -15.26 -15.28
CA ALA A 302 -19.50 -16.32 -15.52
C ALA A 302 -18.55 -16.46 -14.32
N SER A 303 -19.06 -17.04 -13.23
CA SER A 303 -18.35 -17.22 -11.96
C SER A 303 -18.16 -18.71 -11.67
N THR A 304 -16.96 -19.07 -11.23
CA THR A 304 -16.64 -20.39 -10.63
C THR A 304 -16.65 -20.33 -9.10
N MET A 305 -17.06 -19.20 -8.53
CA MET A 305 -17.16 -19.00 -7.09
C MET A 305 -18.62 -19.12 -6.62
N PRO A 306 -18.83 -19.65 -5.40
CA PRO A 306 -20.14 -19.62 -4.75
C PRO A 306 -20.72 -18.20 -4.65
N PRO A 307 -22.06 -18.08 -4.58
CA PRO A 307 -22.71 -16.79 -4.40
C PRO A 307 -22.33 -16.18 -3.05
N ARG A 308 -22.04 -14.89 -3.03
CA ARG A 308 -21.64 -14.17 -1.81
C ARG A 308 -22.61 -13.03 -1.50
N PRO A 309 -22.75 -12.62 -0.23
CA PRO A 309 -23.58 -11.49 0.14
C PRO A 309 -23.16 -10.20 -0.58
N ILE A 310 -24.12 -9.30 -0.79
CA ILE A 310 -23.85 -7.93 -1.25
C ILE A 310 -22.98 -7.24 -0.20
N VAL A 311 -21.90 -6.60 -0.63
CA VAL A 311 -21.04 -5.81 0.23
C VAL A 311 -21.35 -4.34 0.03
N GLN A 312 -21.92 -3.71 1.04
CA GLN A 312 -22.32 -2.32 1.00
C GLN A 312 -21.92 -1.61 2.30
N PRO A 313 -20.95 -0.68 2.28
CA PRO A 313 -20.67 0.19 3.41
C PRO A 313 -21.85 1.12 3.70
N SER A 314 -21.93 1.64 4.91
CA SER A 314 -22.88 2.71 5.23
C SER A 314 -22.60 3.96 4.38
N PHE A 315 -23.60 4.82 4.23
CA PHE A 315 -23.38 6.09 3.51
C PHE A 315 -22.37 6.97 4.25
N GLU A 316 -22.34 6.94 5.58
CA GLU A 316 -21.37 7.66 6.42
C GLU A 316 -19.93 7.21 6.14
N GLU A 317 -19.69 5.89 6.10
CA GLU A 317 -18.38 5.35 5.73
C GLU A 317 -18.03 5.71 4.28
N THR A 318 -18.99 5.56 3.36
CA THR A 318 -18.84 5.95 1.95
C THR A 318 -18.46 7.43 1.81
N TYR A 319 -19.09 8.30 2.60
CA TYR A 319 -18.80 9.73 2.64
C TYR A 319 -17.36 10.02 3.03
N GLU A 320 -16.87 9.43 4.11
CA GLU A 320 -15.48 9.64 4.55
C GLU A 320 -14.48 9.03 3.56
N HIS A 321 -14.78 7.89 2.95
CA HIS A 321 -13.93 7.29 1.93
C HIS A 321 -13.83 8.14 0.66
N PHE A 322 -14.95 8.63 0.11
CA PHE A 322 -14.91 9.50 -1.08
C PHE A 322 -14.27 10.86 -0.78
N LYS A 323 -14.56 11.44 0.38
CA LYS A 323 -13.92 12.69 0.83
C LYS A 323 -12.41 12.55 0.87
N LYS A 324 -11.91 11.41 1.36
CA LYS A 324 -10.48 11.10 1.31
C LYS A 324 -9.99 10.82 -0.10
N PHE A 325 -10.72 10.04 -0.90
CA PHE A 325 -10.38 9.75 -2.29
C PHE A 325 -10.17 11.02 -3.11
N PHE A 326 -11.06 12.01 -2.98
CA PHE A 326 -10.90 13.30 -3.65
C PHE A 326 -9.73 14.11 -3.11
N ALA A 327 -9.53 14.11 -1.79
CA ALA A 327 -8.39 14.80 -1.18
C ALA A 327 -7.05 14.20 -1.61
N ASP A 328 -6.95 12.88 -1.64
CA ASP A 328 -5.76 12.14 -2.08
C ASP A 328 -5.51 12.38 -3.58
N GLY A 329 -6.55 12.41 -4.42
CA GLY A 329 -6.43 12.74 -5.85
C GLY A 329 -5.91 14.16 -6.10
N ILE A 330 -6.37 15.16 -5.33
CA ILE A 330 -5.85 16.53 -5.42
C ILE A 330 -4.39 16.60 -4.97
N ASP A 331 -4.08 15.97 -3.84
CA ASP A 331 -2.74 16.02 -3.24
C ASP A 331 -1.71 15.28 -4.09
N LEU A 332 -2.11 14.16 -4.71
CA LEU A 332 -1.28 13.36 -5.62
C LEU A 332 -0.70 14.22 -6.74
N LEU A 333 -1.51 15.07 -7.36
CA LEU A 333 -1.12 15.85 -8.54
C LEU A 333 0.05 16.81 -8.28
N LYS A 334 0.29 17.20 -7.03
CA LYS A 334 1.44 18.03 -6.65
C LYS A 334 2.77 17.35 -6.97
N ILE A 335 2.81 16.01 -7.10
CA ILE A 335 4.02 15.27 -7.47
C ILE A 335 4.57 15.68 -8.83
N LEU A 336 3.71 16.13 -9.76
CA LEU A 336 4.10 16.59 -11.08
C LEU A 336 4.96 17.87 -11.02
N ASN A 337 4.90 18.62 -9.91
CA ASN A 337 5.83 19.71 -9.63
C ASN A 337 7.16 19.17 -9.09
N TYR A 338 7.91 18.48 -9.94
CA TYR A 338 9.27 18.03 -9.65
C TYR A 338 10.17 19.20 -9.23
N THR A 339 10.85 19.03 -8.09
CA THR A 339 11.79 19.99 -7.50
C THR A 339 13.18 19.38 -7.39
N ASP A 340 13.26 18.20 -6.78
CA ASP A 340 14.46 17.40 -6.64
C ASP A 340 14.11 15.93 -6.34
N SER A 341 15.08 15.03 -6.51
CA SER A 341 14.91 13.59 -6.37
C SER A 341 14.57 13.14 -4.94
N GLN A 342 15.10 13.82 -3.92
CA GLN A 342 14.88 13.47 -2.51
C GLN A 342 13.50 13.93 -2.04
N SER A 343 13.03 15.09 -2.48
CA SER A 343 11.66 15.56 -2.30
C SER A 343 10.67 14.63 -3.00
N LEU A 344 10.99 14.13 -4.19
CA LEU A 344 10.17 13.13 -4.88
C LEU A 344 10.07 11.83 -4.06
N LEU A 345 11.18 11.29 -3.57
CA LEU A 345 11.20 10.10 -2.72
C LEU A 345 10.41 10.30 -1.43
N ASN A 346 10.63 11.42 -0.73
CA ASN A 346 9.91 11.75 0.50
C ASN A 346 8.41 11.97 0.25
N PHE A 347 8.01 12.51 -0.91
CA PHE A 347 6.61 12.58 -1.31
C PHE A 347 6.01 11.18 -1.40
N VAL A 348 6.61 10.26 -2.14
CA VAL A 348 6.09 8.89 -2.32
C VAL A 348 6.00 8.15 -0.99
N VAL A 349 7.06 8.19 -0.18
CA VAL A 349 7.09 7.53 1.14
C VAL A 349 5.99 8.05 2.05
N THR A 350 5.85 9.38 2.17
CA THR A 350 4.86 9.97 3.08
C THR A 350 3.42 9.89 2.54
N PHE A 351 3.24 9.93 1.22
CA PHE A 351 1.94 9.77 0.57
C PHE A 351 1.37 8.37 0.79
N GLN A 352 2.20 7.34 0.64
CA GLN A 352 1.79 5.95 0.79
C GLN A 352 1.66 5.51 2.26
N ALA A 353 2.30 6.21 3.19
CA ALA A 353 2.19 5.96 4.63
C ALA A 353 0.96 6.64 5.29
N GLN A 354 0.12 7.35 4.52
CA GLN A 354 -1.10 7.95 5.05
C GLN A 354 -2.04 6.92 5.70
N LYS A 355 -2.85 7.38 6.65
CA LYS A 355 -3.83 6.55 7.37
C LYS A 355 -5.23 7.14 7.25
N PRO A 356 -6.21 6.41 6.67
CA PRO A 356 -6.04 5.14 5.97
C PRO A 356 -5.13 5.28 4.72
N GLN A 357 -4.59 4.17 4.21
CA GLN A 357 -3.74 4.17 3.01
C GLN A 357 -4.56 4.68 1.80
N PRO A 358 -3.94 5.39 0.83
CA PRO A 358 -4.64 5.75 -0.40
C PRO A 358 -5.22 4.52 -1.11
N LEU A 359 -6.44 4.65 -1.64
CA LEU A 359 -7.12 3.56 -2.36
C LEU A 359 -6.33 3.12 -3.59
N VAL A 360 -6.52 1.87 -4.02
CA VAL A 360 -5.73 1.25 -5.10
C VAL A 360 -5.68 2.09 -6.37
N TYR A 361 -6.81 2.69 -6.78
CA TYR A 361 -6.84 3.56 -7.95
C TYR A 361 -5.95 4.81 -7.81
N ILE A 362 -5.88 5.41 -6.61
CA ILE A 362 -4.96 6.53 -6.36
C ILE A 362 -3.51 6.04 -6.38
N ARG A 363 -3.23 4.83 -5.87
CA ARG A 363 -1.89 4.23 -5.91
C ARG A 363 -1.44 3.91 -7.32
N THR A 364 -2.34 3.44 -8.19
CA THR A 364 -2.02 3.18 -9.61
C THR A 364 -1.89 4.48 -10.40
N LEU A 365 -2.69 5.51 -10.09
CA LEU A 365 -2.45 6.86 -10.62
C LEU A 365 -1.08 7.42 -10.20
N LEU A 366 -0.64 7.16 -8.97
CA LEU A 366 0.70 7.54 -8.54
C LEU A 366 1.78 6.83 -9.37
N GLN A 367 1.63 5.52 -9.61
CA GLN A 367 2.56 4.77 -10.47
C GLN A 367 2.62 5.35 -11.88
N TRP A 368 1.44 5.59 -12.48
CA TRP A 368 1.31 6.19 -13.80
C TRP A 368 2.02 7.54 -13.93
N PHE A 369 1.85 8.42 -12.93
CA PHE A 369 2.53 9.71 -12.93
C PHE A 369 4.02 9.55 -12.66
N LEU A 370 4.42 8.64 -11.78
CA LEU A 370 5.83 8.46 -11.41
C LEU A 370 6.66 8.01 -12.60
N ILE A 371 6.30 6.92 -13.28
CA ILE A 371 7.12 6.32 -14.33
C ILE A 371 6.21 5.74 -15.40
N GLN A 372 6.30 6.26 -16.62
CA GLN A 372 5.63 5.69 -17.78
C GLN A 372 6.49 5.91 -19.03
N ASP A 373 6.69 4.85 -19.82
CA ASP A 373 7.56 4.85 -21.01
C ASP A 373 8.98 5.37 -20.73
N MET A 374 9.54 5.01 -19.57
CA MET A 374 10.87 5.46 -19.11
C MET A 374 11.01 6.98 -18.90
N VAL A 375 9.89 7.70 -18.84
CA VAL A 375 9.83 9.13 -18.50
C VAL A 375 9.23 9.30 -17.10
N VAL A 376 9.92 10.06 -16.26
CA VAL A 376 9.50 10.37 -14.90
C VAL A 376 8.64 11.63 -14.90
N LEU A 377 7.45 11.57 -14.29
CA LEU A 377 6.53 12.72 -14.16
C LEU A 377 6.15 13.37 -15.50
N GLY A 378 6.17 12.59 -16.59
CA GLY A 378 5.84 13.03 -17.95
C GLY A 378 6.83 14.02 -18.57
N ARG A 379 7.89 14.43 -17.86
CA ARG A 379 8.78 15.53 -18.29
C ARG A 379 10.26 15.36 -17.97
N VAL A 380 10.62 14.47 -17.03
CA VAL A 380 11.99 14.30 -16.54
C VAL A 380 12.54 12.95 -17.02
N SER A 381 13.77 12.91 -17.52
CA SER A 381 14.40 11.63 -17.87
C SER A 381 14.89 10.89 -16.63
N ILE A 382 14.96 9.56 -16.68
CA ILE A 382 15.54 8.75 -15.59
C ILE A 382 16.98 9.20 -15.28
N ARG A 383 17.76 9.51 -16.33
CA ARG A 383 19.11 10.05 -16.24
C ARG A 383 19.15 11.32 -15.40
N GLN A 384 18.25 12.28 -15.65
CA GLN A 384 18.19 13.52 -14.89
C GLN A 384 17.84 13.27 -13.42
N VAL A 385 16.85 12.43 -13.13
CA VAL A 385 16.48 12.12 -11.73
C VAL A 385 17.63 11.45 -10.97
N LEU A 386 18.34 10.53 -11.61
CA LEU A 386 19.52 9.87 -11.04
C LEU A 386 20.67 10.86 -10.82
N ASP A 387 20.95 11.75 -11.77
CA ASP A 387 22.01 12.75 -11.65
C ASP A 387 21.72 13.80 -10.59
N ASP A 388 20.48 14.25 -10.50
CA ASP A 388 20.03 15.13 -9.43
C ASP A 388 20.28 14.45 -8.08
N ASP A 389 19.93 13.16 -7.96
CA ASP A 389 20.13 12.40 -6.73
C ASP A 389 21.61 12.21 -6.38
N LEU A 390 22.42 11.79 -7.34
CA LEU A 390 23.86 11.66 -7.18
C LEU A 390 24.48 13.00 -6.76
N SER A 391 24.08 14.10 -7.40
CA SER A 391 24.57 15.46 -7.13
C SER A 391 24.23 15.90 -5.69
N ILE A 392 23.00 15.66 -5.23
CA ILE A 392 22.55 15.98 -3.88
C ILE A 392 23.29 15.11 -2.84
N VAL A 393 23.39 13.81 -3.08
CA VAL A 393 23.83 12.85 -2.07
C VAL A 393 25.35 12.77 -1.97
N ALA A 394 26.08 12.66 -3.09
CA ALA A 394 27.51 12.28 -3.08
C ALA A 394 28.40 13.02 -4.09
N LEU A 395 27.86 13.62 -5.14
CA LEU A 395 28.61 14.17 -6.29
C LEU A 395 28.29 15.65 -6.61
N PRO A 396 28.21 16.56 -5.62
CA PRO A 396 27.93 17.96 -5.92
C PRO A 396 29.02 18.55 -6.81
N CYS A 397 28.62 19.14 -7.95
CA CYS A 397 29.51 19.72 -8.96
C CYS A 397 30.61 18.77 -9.46
N SER A 398 30.36 17.46 -9.47
CA SER A 398 31.35 16.49 -9.94
C SER A 398 31.51 16.52 -11.46
N ARG A 399 32.75 16.39 -11.93
CA ARG A 399 33.06 16.15 -13.35
C ARG A 399 32.41 14.89 -13.89
N LEU A 400 32.07 13.92 -13.03
CA LEU A 400 31.38 12.69 -13.42
C LEU A 400 29.96 12.93 -13.94
N LEU A 401 29.33 14.04 -13.54
CA LEU A 401 27.97 14.42 -13.93
C LEU A 401 27.94 15.50 -15.01
N ASP A 402 29.11 15.89 -15.54
CA ASP A 402 29.20 16.96 -16.54
C ASP A 402 28.67 16.48 -17.91
N PRO A 403 27.62 17.09 -18.47
CA PRO A 403 27.09 16.73 -19.78
C PRO A 403 28.10 16.93 -20.91
N ALA A 404 29.11 17.80 -20.73
CA ALA A 404 30.16 18.00 -21.72
C ALA A 404 31.02 16.76 -21.95
N ASN A 405 30.96 15.75 -21.06
CA ASN A 405 31.62 14.48 -21.30
C ASN A 405 30.96 13.67 -22.42
N ASP A 406 29.63 13.76 -22.57
CA ASP A 406 28.89 13.00 -23.59
C ASP A 406 29.13 13.54 -25.01
N GLU A 407 29.61 14.78 -25.14
CA GLU A 407 29.92 15.43 -26.42
C GLU A 407 31.26 14.97 -27.01
N VAL A 408 32.07 14.24 -26.25
CA VAL A 408 33.41 13.83 -26.64
C VAL A 408 33.37 12.41 -27.17
N GLU A 409 33.62 12.21 -28.47
CA GLU A 409 33.63 10.87 -29.09
C GLU A 409 35.03 10.24 -29.18
N ALA A 410 36.09 10.98 -28.80
CA ALA A 410 37.47 10.53 -28.94
C ALA A 410 37.82 9.45 -27.87
N PRO A 411 38.11 8.18 -28.26
CA PRO A 411 38.27 7.09 -27.28
C PRO A 411 39.48 7.21 -26.35
N HIS A 412 40.43 8.09 -26.68
CA HIS A 412 41.62 8.36 -25.89
C HIS A 412 41.46 9.54 -24.92
N ASP A 413 40.36 10.29 -25.00
CA ASP A 413 40.06 11.39 -24.09
C ASP A 413 39.47 10.83 -22.78
N THR A 414 39.95 11.31 -21.63
CA THR A 414 39.46 10.87 -20.32
C THR A 414 37.96 11.15 -20.13
N ARG A 415 37.42 12.18 -20.79
CA ARG A 415 36.00 12.52 -20.76
C ARG A 415 35.13 11.45 -21.45
N PHE A 416 35.60 10.87 -22.56
CA PHE A 416 34.92 9.74 -23.20
C PHE A 416 34.88 8.53 -22.26
N ALA A 417 36.00 8.24 -21.59
CA ALA A 417 36.06 7.14 -20.63
C ALA A 417 35.10 7.38 -19.44
N ILE A 418 35.04 8.61 -18.91
CA ILE A 418 34.09 8.99 -17.85
C ILE A 418 32.65 8.81 -18.31
N ALA A 419 32.28 9.34 -19.49
CA ALA A 419 30.93 9.22 -20.04
C ALA A 419 30.52 7.75 -20.20
N HIS A 420 31.42 6.92 -20.75
CA HIS A 420 31.16 5.50 -20.94
C HIS A 420 30.95 4.76 -19.61
N GLN A 421 31.81 4.98 -18.61
CA GLN A 421 31.68 4.33 -17.30
C GLN A 421 30.42 4.80 -16.54
N MET A 422 30.09 6.10 -16.62
CA MET A 422 28.88 6.63 -16.01
C MET A 422 27.61 6.13 -16.69
N GLU A 423 27.63 5.94 -18.01
CA GLU A 423 26.50 5.34 -18.74
C GLU A 423 26.30 3.87 -18.34
N LEU A 424 27.38 3.09 -18.22
CA LEU A 424 27.32 1.73 -17.69
C LEU A 424 26.75 1.69 -16.27
N PHE A 425 27.18 2.61 -15.41
CA PHE A 425 26.62 2.73 -14.05
C PHE A 425 25.11 3.01 -14.09
N ARG A 426 24.66 4.01 -14.86
CA ARG A 426 23.25 4.38 -14.99
C ARG A 426 22.40 3.21 -15.47
N GLN A 427 22.89 2.45 -16.46
CA GLN A 427 22.19 1.29 -17.00
C GLN A 427 22.03 0.17 -15.95
N ARG A 428 23.07 -0.08 -15.13
CA ARG A 428 23.02 -1.10 -14.07
C ARG A 428 22.11 -0.70 -12.92
N VAL A 429 22.10 0.58 -12.53
CA VAL A 429 21.36 1.04 -11.35
C VAL A 429 19.89 1.37 -11.62
N ALA A 430 19.55 1.81 -12.84
CA ALA A 430 18.23 2.34 -13.15
C ALA A 430 17.07 1.39 -12.77
N PRO A 431 17.10 0.07 -13.06
CA PRO A 431 16.03 -0.84 -12.65
C PRO A 431 15.82 -0.85 -11.13
N SER A 432 16.88 -1.10 -10.37
CA SER A 432 16.86 -1.18 -8.91
C SER A 432 16.45 0.14 -8.24
N TYR A 433 16.82 1.28 -8.83
CA TYR A 433 16.42 2.61 -8.36
C TYR A 433 14.93 2.88 -8.59
N LEU A 434 14.42 2.59 -9.79
CA LEU A 434 13.01 2.76 -10.11
C LEU A 434 12.12 1.78 -9.32
N ASP A 435 12.62 0.59 -9.05
CA ASP A 435 11.89 -0.43 -8.29
C ASP A 435 11.68 -0.02 -6.83
N ILE A 436 12.49 0.88 -6.25
CA ILE A 436 12.18 1.50 -4.95
C ILE A 436 10.85 2.25 -5.04
N PHE A 437 10.66 3.09 -6.06
CA PHE A 437 9.44 3.86 -6.23
C PHE A 437 8.23 2.95 -6.48
N LYS A 438 8.37 1.94 -7.34
CA LYS A 438 7.30 0.97 -7.62
C LYS A 438 6.92 0.16 -6.37
N ALA A 439 7.92 -0.31 -5.62
CA ALA A 439 7.70 -1.07 -4.39
C ALA A 439 6.96 -0.24 -3.35
N LEU A 440 7.32 1.05 -3.19
CA LEU A 440 6.65 1.95 -2.25
C LEU A 440 5.18 2.25 -2.62
N CYS A 441 4.79 2.07 -3.88
CA CYS A 441 3.40 2.28 -4.33
C CYS A 441 2.44 1.13 -4.00
N GLN A 442 2.96 0.01 -3.49
CA GLN A 442 2.15 -1.16 -3.16
C GLN A 442 1.47 -1.03 -1.79
N ASN A 443 0.56 -1.96 -1.47
CA ASN A 443 0.05 -2.05 -0.10
C ASN A 443 1.20 -2.30 0.89
N ARG A 444 1.06 -1.85 2.15
CA ARG A 444 2.15 -1.86 3.15
C ARG A 444 2.79 -3.24 3.36
N CYS A 445 1.99 -4.30 3.30
CA CYS A 445 2.48 -5.69 3.39
C CYS A 445 3.39 -6.04 2.22
N ARG A 446 2.97 -5.70 0.99
CA ARG A 446 3.74 -5.93 -0.23
C ARG A 446 4.98 -5.05 -0.32
N VAL A 447 4.94 -3.80 0.18
CA VAL A 447 6.14 -2.95 0.31
C VAL A 447 7.22 -3.70 1.08
N ARG A 448 6.92 -4.21 2.29
CA ARG A 448 7.92 -4.91 3.11
C ARG A 448 8.48 -6.15 2.39
N ARG A 449 7.63 -6.94 1.73
CA ARG A 449 8.07 -8.13 0.98
C ARG A 449 8.98 -7.75 -0.20
N ALA A 450 8.59 -6.76 -0.98
CA ALA A 450 9.37 -6.27 -2.12
C ALA A 450 10.74 -5.75 -1.66
N LEU A 451 10.80 -4.99 -0.56
CA LEU A 451 12.07 -4.50 -0.02
C LEU A 451 13.01 -5.63 0.42
N CYS A 452 12.49 -6.73 0.99
CA CYS A 452 13.31 -7.90 1.33
C CYS A 452 13.99 -8.56 0.11
N HIS A 453 13.41 -8.42 -1.09
CA HIS A 453 14.03 -8.84 -2.34
C HIS A 453 14.99 -7.76 -2.85
N ALA A 454 14.54 -6.51 -2.93
CA ALA A 454 15.31 -5.40 -3.45
C ALA A 454 16.67 -5.22 -2.75
N ILE A 455 16.77 -5.44 -1.43
CA ILE A 455 18.07 -5.31 -0.73
C ILE A 455 19.16 -6.25 -1.28
N GLN A 456 18.80 -7.39 -1.88
CA GLN A 456 19.77 -8.30 -2.50
C GLN A 456 20.25 -7.76 -3.85
N ASP A 457 19.37 -7.12 -4.61
CA ASP A 457 19.76 -6.43 -5.85
C ASP A 457 20.67 -5.25 -5.54
N TRP A 458 20.37 -4.51 -4.45
CA TRP A 458 21.19 -3.39 -3.99
C TRP A 458 22.56 -3.80 -3.44
N GLU A 459 22.73 -5.06 -3.00
CA GLU A 459 24.06 -5.62 -2.73
C GLU A 459 24.90 -5.67 -4.01
N THR A 460 24.31 -6.16 -5.10
CA THR A 460 24.96 -6.26 -6.41
C THR A 460 25.25 -4.88 -7.00
N VAL A 461 24.27 -3.96 -6.92
CA VAL A 461 24.45 -2.56 -7.36
C VAL A 461 25.61 -1.88 -6.64
N GLN A 462 25.79 -2.12 -5.34
CA GLN A 462 26.92 -1.55 -4.61
C GLN A 462 28.26 -2.12 -5.13
N MET A 463 28.34 -3.43 -5.36
CA MET A 463 29.55 -4.06 -5.90
C MET A 463 29.90 -3.50 -7.28
N ASP A 464 28.92 -3.42 -8.18
CA ASP A 464 29.07 -2.83 -9.51
C ASP A 464 29.54 -1.37 -9.44
N ALA A 465 28.93 -0.59 -8.54
CA ALA A 465 29.28 0.81 -8.34
C ALA A 465 30.73 0.96 -7.83
N GLU A 466 31.20 0.05 -6.98
CA GLU A 466 32.57 0.05 -6.48
C GLU A 466 33.59 -0.30 -7.56
N GLU A 467 33.30 -1.27 -8.43
CA GLU A 467 34.13 -1.58 -9.59
C GLU A 467 34.26 -0.36 -10.52
N ILE A 468 33.14 0.33 -10.78
CA ILE A 468 33.13 1.52 -11.63
C ILE A 468 33.88 2.68 -10.96
N ASP A 469 33.71 2.88 -9.65
CA ASP A 469 34.47 3.89 -8.89
C ASP A 469 35.99 3.64 -9.00
N GLN A 470 36.44 2.39 -8.92
CA GLN A 470 37.86 2.04 -9.06
C GLN A 470 38.40 2.40 -10.45
N LEU A 471 37.63 2.18 -11.51
CA LEU A 471 38.00 2.58 -12.87
C LEU A 471 38.03 4.11 -13.02
N LEU A 472 37.03 4.81 -12.48
CA LEU A 472 36.93 6.28 -12.53
C LEU A 472 38.05 6.97 -11.74
N GLN A 473 38.47 6.39 -10.60
CA GLN A 473 39.60 6.90 -9.81
C GLN A 473 40.88 7.04 -10.64
N VAL A 474 41.16 6.05 -11.49
CA VAL A 474 42.33 6.07 -12.39
C VAL A 474 42.19 7.19 -13.42
N GLN A 475 41.01 7.38 -14.00
CA GLN A 475 40.75 8.43 -15.01
C GLN A 475 40.79 9.85 -14.42
N LEU A 476 40.39 10.00 -13.15
CA LEU A 476 40.36 11.28 -12.45
C LEU A 476 41.68 11.63 -11.76
N GLU A 477 42.66 10.71 -11.75
CA GLU A 477 43.89 10.82 -10.96
C GLU A 477 43.59 11.16 -9.48
N GLU A 478 42.53 10.55 -8.93
CA GLU A 478 42.07 10.84 -7.57
C GLU A 478 43.17 10.49 -6.56
N LYS A 479 43.42 11.38 -5.61
CA LYS A 479 44.38 11.14 -4.52
C LYS A 479 43.62 10.67 -3.29
N PRO A 480 44.10 9.63 -2.59
CA PRO A 480 43.45 9.16 -1.39
C PRO A 480 43.59 10.21 -0.28
N ILE A 481 42.57 10.27 0.56
CA ILE A 481 42.41 11.28 1.60
C ILE A 481 42.46 10.59 2.97
N THR A 482 43.12 11.22 3.93
CA THR A 482 43.10 10.77 5.32
C THR A 482 41.74 11.08 5.95
N TYR A 483 40.93 10.06 6.20
CA TYR A 483 39.68 10.16 6.95
C TYR A 483 39.88 9.66 8.39
N ASP A 484 39.43 10.43 9.38
CA ASP A 484 39.42 10.05 10.81
C ASP A 484 40.78 9.61 11.41
N GLY A 485 41.89 10.19 10.95
CA GLY A 485 43.24 9.82 11.41
C GLY A 485 43.68 8.39 11.04
N SER A 486 42.91 7.71 10.18
CA SER A 486 43.15 6.34 9.71
C SER A 486 43.86 6.31 8.35
N THR A 487 44.01 5.12 7.75
CA THR A 487 44.67 4.93 6.46
C THR A 487 44.06 5.79 5.33
N PRO A 488 44.85 6.25 4.36
CA PRO A 488 44.34 6.98 3.20
C PRO A 488 43.21 6.21 2.50
N ALA A 489 42.07 6.87 2.27
CA ALA A 489 40.87 6.28 1.68
C ALA A 489 40.37 7.13 0.49
N TYR A 490 39.89 6.46 -0.54
CA TYR A 490 39.25 7.10 -1.70
C TYR A 490 37.80 7.46 -1.39
N SER A 491 37.23 8.44 -2.11
CA SER A 491 35.86 8.88 -1.86
C SER A 491 34.81 7.82 -2.19
N ILE A 492 35.04 6.99 -3.23
CA ILE A 492 34.14 5.93 -3.76
C ILE A 492 32.68 6.40 -3.80
N PRO A 493 32.38 7.48 -4.53
CA PRO A 493 31.12 8.18 -4.42
C PRO A 493 29.91 7.38 -4.91
N LEU A 494 30.05 6.58 -5.97
CA LEU A 494 28.95 5.77 -6.51
C LEU A 494 28.59 4.62 -5.56
N SER A 495 29.59 3.89 -5.07
CA SER A 495 29.40 2.84 -4.07
C SER A 495 28.91 3.41 -2.73
N SER A 496 29.39 4.61 -2.34
CA SER A 496 28.90 5.30 -1.15
C SER A 496 27.42 5.69 -1.27
N TRP A 497 27.00 6.17 -2.44
CA TRP A 497 25.59 6.45 -2.71
C TRP A 497 24.75 5.17 -2.65
N ALA A 498 25.21 4.09 -3.29
CA ALA A 498 24.50 2.81 -3.32
C ALA A 498 24.35 2.19 -1.91
N TYR A 499 25.43 2.23 -1.13
CA TYR A 499 25.44 1.74 0.25
C TYR A 499 24.46 2.52 1.15
N LEU A 500 24.35 3.84 0.97
CA LEU A 500 23.41 4.65 1.74
C LEU A 500 21.95 4.23 1.50
N TYR A 501 21.58 3.98 0.24
CA TYR A 501 20.26 3.44 -0.11
C TYR A 501 20.05 2.04 0.45
N LYS A 502 21.03 1.15 0.30
CA LYS A 502 20.93 -0.22 0.82
C LYS A 502 20.66 -0.24 2.33
N VAL A 503 21.39 0.55 3.13
CA VAL A 503 21.15 0.65 4.58
C VAL A 503 19.77 1.25 4.88
N ARG A 504 19.31 2.24 4.10
CA ARG A 504 17.97 2.82 4.25
C ARG A 504 16.86 1.80 3.95
N LEU A 505 17.03 0.95 2.93
CA LEU A 505 16.11 -0.15 2.66
C LEU A 505 16.06 -1.16 3.82
N MET A 506 17.22 -1.50 4.39
CA MET A 506 17.29 -2.37 5.57
C MET A 506 16.55 -1.76 6.78
N GLU A 507 16.72 -0.46 7.04
CA GLU A 507 15.96 0.24 8.09
C GLU A 507 14.46 0.19 7.84
N TRP A 508 14.01 0.44 6.61
CA TRP A 508 12.59 0.38 6.25
C TRP A 508 12.00 -1.03 6.41
N ILE A 509 12.72 -2.09 6.06
CA ILE A 509 12.27 -3.47 6.32
C ILE A 509 12.03 -3.70 7.81
N VAL A 510 12.95 -3.20 8.65
CA VAL A 510 12.83 -3.33 10.11
C VAL A 510 11.65 -2.52 10.63
N GLN A 511 11.53 -1.25 10.22
CA GLN A 511 10.47 -0.32 10.61
C GLN A 511 9.08 -0.80 10.20
N LEU A 512 8.92 -1.26 8.95
CA LEU A 512 7.68 -1.87 8.47
C LEU A 512 7.32 -3.13 9.26
N GLY A 513 8.30 -3.85 9.81
CA GLY A 513 8.01 -4.98 10.67
C GLY A 513 7.34 -4.62 11.99
N PHE A 514 7.59 -3.41 12.53
CA PHE A 514 6.83 -2.87 13.67
C PHE A 514 5.43 -2.42 13.24
N GLU A 515 5.34 -1.68 12.13
CA GLU A 515 4.05 -1.19 11.59
C GLU A 515 3.07 -2.34 11.29
N LEU A 516 3.59 -3.45 10.78
CA LEU A 516 2.80 -4.61 10.34
C LEU A 516 2.67 -5.71 11.41
N GLU A 517 3.06 -5.42 12.66
CA GLU A 517 2.95 -6.37 13.79
C GLU A 517 3.66 -7.72 13.54
N THR A 518 4.78 -7.69 12.81
CA THR A 518 5.53 -8.92 12.45
C THR A 518 6.43 -9.43 13.57
N TYR A 519 6.71 -8.61 14.58
CA TYR A 519 7.55 -8.94 15.73
C TYR A 519 6.69 -9.26 16.94
N GLN A 520 7.03 -10.35 17.63
CA GLN A 520 6.42 -10.71 18.90
C GLN A 520 6.92 -9.78 20.03
N PRO A 521 6.16 -9.64 21.13
CA PRO A 521 6.54 -8.80 22.27
C PRO A 521 7.96 -9.05 22.80
N ASP A 522 8.40 -10.30 22.86
CA ASP A 522 9.72 -10.70 23.35
C ASP A 522 10.86 -10.51 22.31
N GLU A 523 10.52 -10.26 21.05
CA GLU A 523 11.50 -9.90 20.00
C GLU A 523 11.78 -8.40 19.94
N MET A 524 10.92 -7.56 20.55
CA MET A 524 10.96 -6.10 20.42
C MET A 524 12.31 -5.49 20.82
N ALA A 525 12.89 -5.94 21.93
CA ALA A 525 14.20 -5.45 22.40
C ALA A 525 15.29 -5.66 21.33
N GLY A 526 15.38 -6.88 20.81
CA GLY A 526 16.38 -7.25 19.81
C GLY A 526 16.16 -6.55 18.46
N MET A 527 14.91 -6.38 18.03
CA MET A 527 14.62 -5.69 16.76
C MET A 527 14.86 -4.19 16.84
N TYR A 528 14.54 -3.54 17.97
CA TYR A 528 14.91 -2.14 18.18
C TYR A 528 16.42 -1.95 18.30
N TRP A 529 17.13 -2.88 18.92
CA TRP A 529 18.59 -2.89 18.92
C TRP A 529 19.16 -3.00 17.49
N TYR A 530 18.60 -3.89 16.67
CA TYR A 530 19.07 -4.02 15.29
C TYR A 530 18.78 -2.77 14.46
N LEU A 531 17.61 -2.13 14.66
CA LEU A 531 17.31 -0.83 14.06
C LEU A 531 18.31 0.24 14.51
N SER A 532 18.68 0.28 15.79
CA SER A 532 19.67 1.24 16.31
C SER A 532 21.05 0.98 15.69
N TYR A 533 21.46 -0.29 15.53
CA TYR A 533 22.69 -0.67 14.82
C TYR A 533 22.71 -0.17 13.37
N LEU A 534 21.62 -0.36 12.61
CA LEU A 534 21.50 0.11 11.23
C LEU A 534 21.52 1.64 11.15
N ALA A 535 20.73 2.32 11.98
CA ALA A 535 20.67 3.79 12.01
C ALA A 535 22.02 4.41 12.39
N LYS A 536 22.77 3.80 13.31
CA LYS A 536 24.16 4.18 13.63
C LYS A 536 25.09 4.02 12.44
N THR A 537 24.91 2.94 11.67
CA THR A 537 25.68 2.68 10.45
C THR A 537 25.39 3.73 9.39
N ARG A 538 24.11 4.07 9.17
CA ARG A 538 23.69 5.15 8.28
C ARG A 538 24.26 6.50 8.69
N ALA A 539 24.17 6.87 9.98
CA ALA A 539 24.69 8.14 10.48
C ALA A 539 26.20 8.28 10.23
N LYS A 540 26.98 7.23 10.53
CA LYS A 540 28.43 7.20 10.30
C LYS A 540 28.78 7.32 8.82
N HIS A 541 28.05 6.60 7.97
CA HIS A 541 28.29 6.65 6.52
C HIS A 541 27.94 8.01 5.92
N ALA A 542 26.84 8.63 6.35
CA ALA A 542 26.48 9.97 5.92
C ALA A 542 27.51 11.03 6.39
N GLU A 543 28.08 10.89 7.59
CA GLU A 543 29.19 11.73 8.05
C GLU A 543 30.47 11.53 7.21
N ARG A 544 30.75 10.29 6.78
CA ARG A 544 31.84 10.02 5.83
C ARG A 544 31.63 10.79 4.53
N ILE A 545 30.46 10.66 3.90
CA ILE A 545 30.15 11.38 2.65
C ILE A 545 30.29 12.90 2.85
N LYS A 546 29.76 13.42 3.96
CA LYS A 546 29.88 14.84 4.33
C LYS A 546 31.32 15.30 4.46
N ALA A 547 32.20 14.51 5.07
CA ALA A 547 33.62 14.86 5.20
C ALA A 547 34.28 15.04 3.82
N PHE A 548 34.08 14.09 2.89
CA PHE A 548 34.58 14.21 1.52
C PHE A 548 33.95 15.38 0.75
N THR A 549 32.67 15.67 0.97
CA THR A 549 32.01 16.85 0.37
C THR A 549 32.55 18.17 0.90
N VAL A 550 32.79 18.28 2.21
CA VAL A 550 33.40 19.48 2.82
C VAL A 550 34.82 19.70 2.30
N GLN A 551 35.60 18.63 2.13
CA GLN A 551 36.93 18.75 1.57
C GLN A 551 36.90 19.28 0.14
N ARG A 552 36.08 18.71 -0.75
CA ARG A 552 35.93 19.19 -2.13
C ARG A 552 35.48 20.66 -2.18
N LEU A 553 34.61 21.09 -1.27
CA LEU A 553 34.23 22.50 -1.14
C LEU A 553 35.42 23.39 -0.73
N ASN A 554 36.28 22.92 0.18
CA ASN A 554 37.48 23.66 0.58
C ASN A 554 38.50 23.75 -0.56
N GLU A 555 38.66 22.67 -1.34
CA GLU A 555 39.51 22.66 -2.54
C GLU A 555 39.00 23.62 -3.62
N LEU A 556 37.69 23.68 -3.83
CA LEU A 556 37.05 24.65 -4.72
C LEU A 556 37.32 26.09 -4.25
N ARG A 557 37.15 26.37 -2.95
CA ARG A 557 37.40 27.69 -2.36
C ARG A 557 38.88 28.10 -2.41
N ALA A 558 39.80 27.13 -2.39
CA ALA A 558 41.22 27.38 -2.57
C ALA A 558 41.58 27.83 -4.00
N HIS A 559 40.69 27.67 -4.98
CA HIS A 559 40.88 28.07 -6.38
C HIS A 559 39.78 29.07 -6.81
N PRO A 560 39.85 30.36 -6.39
CA PRO A 560 38.73 31.31 -6.53
C PRO A 560 38.27 31.56 -7.96
N PHE A 561 39.17 31.46 -8.94
CA PHE A 561 38.85 31.68 -10.36
C PHE A 561 37.93 30.60 -10.95
N SER A 562 37.81 29.44 -10.31
CA SER A 562 36.91 28.35 -10.71
C SER A 562 35.63 28.31 -9.87
N ASN A 563 35.50 29.14 -8.83
CA ASN A 563 34.38 29.10 -7.90
C ASN A 563 33.24 30.00 -8.41
N THR A 564 32.07 29.42 -8.65
CA THR A 564 30.86 30.16 -9.04
C THR A 564 29.79 30.06 -7.95
N ALA A 565 28.93 31.08 -7.85
CA ALA A 565 27.83 31.07 -6.88
C ALA A 565 26.88 29.86 -7.05
N ALA A 566 26.70 29.36 -8.29
CA ALA A 566 25.91 28.16 -8.56
C ALA A 566 26.55 26.88 -8.01
N MET A 567 27.89 26.78 -8.08
CA MET A 567 28.61 25.66 -7.49
C MET A 567 28.51 25.69 -5.97
N GLU A 568 28.71 26.85 -5.33
CA GLU A 568 28.54 26.97 -3.87
C GLU A 568 27.11 26.63 -3.42
N ALA A 569 26.10 27.01 -4.19
CA ALA A 569 24.71 26.64 -3.92
C ALA A 569 24.51 25.12 -3.97
N THR A 570 25.08 24.43 -4.95
CA THR A 570 25.00 22.97 -5.10
C THR A 570 25.66 22.24 -3.92
N PHE A 571 26.87 22.69 -3.51
CA PHE A 571 27.52 22.18 -2.31
C PHE A 571 26.69 22.45 -1.05
N THR A 572 26.06 23.62 -0.96
CA THR A 572 25.19 23.98 0.18
C THR A 572 23.98 23.05 0.25
N THR A 573 23.33 22.77 -0.88
CA THR A 573 22.23 21.80 -0.98
C THR A 573 22.67 20.41 -0.53
N SER A 574 23.79 19.90 -1.05
CA SER A 574 24.32 18.59 -0.65
C SER A 574 24.66 18.52 0.84
N LEU A 575 25.30 19.54 1.39
CA LEU A 575 25.60 19.61 2.83
C LEU A 575 24.32 19.74 3.68
N SER A 576 23.28 20.41 3.19
CA SER A 576 21.97 20.46 3.84
C SER A 576 21.34 19.07 3.90
N TYR A 577 21.34 18.35 2.78
CA TYR A 577 20.83 16.97 2.70
C TYR A 577 21.55 16.04 3.67
N LEU A 578 22.88 16.08 3.67
CA LEU A 578 23.69 15.22 4.53
C LEU A 578 23.45 15.55 6.01
N ARG A 579 23.33 16.83 6.38
CA ARG A 579 22.97 17.24 7.76
C ARG A 579 21.59 16.71 8.17
N ALA A 580 20.58 16.87 7.32
CA ALA A 580 19.24 16.35 7.58
C ALA A 580 19.24 14.82 7.72
N THR A 581 19.96 14.12 6.84
CA THR A 581 20.11 12.66 6.85
C THR A 581 20.81 12.16 8.12
N ILE A 582 21.88 12.83 8.55
CA ILE A 582 22.60 12.50 9.79
C ILE A 582 21.70 12.74 11.01
N LEU A 583 20.96 13.86 11.02
CA LEU A 583 20.07 14.19 12.12
C LEU A 583 18.90 13.21 12.23
N ASP A 584 18.31 12.82 11.10
CA ASP A 584 17.28 11.78 11.03
C ASP A 584 17.82 10.41 11.49
N ALA A 585 19.01 10.02 11.02
CA ALA A 585 19.66 8.77 11.42
C ALA A 585 19.98 8.72 12.90
N THR A 586 20.54 9.80 13.46
CA THR A 586 20.86 9.87 14.89
C THR A 586 19.60 9.92 15.75
N SER A 587 18.56 10.64 15.33
CA SER A 587 17.26 10.64 16.04
C SER A 587 16.61 9.25 16.06
N THR A 588 16.66 8.54 14.93
CA THR A 588 16.17 7.14 14.80
C THR A 588 16.99 6.18 15.67
N LEU A 589 18.32 6.30 15.64
CA LEU A 589 19.24 5.54 16.50
C LEU A 589 18.87 5.71 17.99
N GLU A 590 18.81 6.94 18.47
CA GLU A 590 18.62 7.23 19.90
C GLU A 590 17.22 6.78 20.36
N LEU A 591 16.19 6.94 19.52
CA LEU A 591 14.84 6.48 19.87
C LEU A 591 14.73 4.95 19.88
N ALA A 592 15.34 4.27 18.91
CA ALA A 592 15.41 2.82 18.86
C ALA A 592 16.23 2.25 20.04
N ASP A 593 17.35 2.88 20.39
CA ASP A 593 18.17 2.46 21.53
C ASP A 593 17.44 2.63 22.87
N ALA A 594 16.67 3.71 23.03
CA ALA A 594 15.83 3.91 24.19
C ALA A 594 14.76 2.81 24.35
N LEU A 595 14.09 2.43 23.26
CA LEU A 595 13.11 1.34 23.26
C LEU A 595 13.76 -0.02 23.48
N SER A 596 14.91 -0.28 22.84
CA SER A 596 15.70 -1.50 23.07
C SER A 596 16.00 -1.67 24.56
N CYS A 597 16.57 -0.65 25.20
CA CYS A 597 16.87 -0.66 26.63
C CYS A 597 15.59 -0.86 27.47
N LEU A 598 14.51 -0.15 27.15
CA LEU A 598 13.24 -0.27 27.88
C LEU A 598 12.66 -1.69 27.78
N TYR A 599 12.58 -2.28 26.59
CA TYR A 599 12.08 -3.65 26.42
C TYR A 599 12.99 -4.69 27.08
N THR A 600 14.31 -4.50 27.05
CA THR A 600 15.26 -5.36 27.79
C THR A 600 14.98 -5.30 29.31
N VAL A 601 14.72 -4.11 29.86
CA VAL A 601 14.31 -3.96 31.27
C VAL A 601 12.99 -4.67 31.55
N LEU A 602 11.98 -4.53 30.67
CA LEU A 602 10.69 -5.21 30.84
C LEU A 602 10.82 -6.74 30.81
N GLY A 603 11.71 -7.27 29.96
CA GLY A 603 12.03 -8.71 29.94
C GLY A 603 12.71 -9.17 31.23
N ARG A 604 13.69 -8.42 31.75
CA ARG A 604 14.37 -8.73 33.02
C ARG A 604 13.43 -8.73 34.23
N LEU A 605 12.46 -7.81 34.23
CA LEU A 605 11.43 -7.74 35.26
C LEU A 605 10.32 -8.78 35.07
N ARG A 606 10.38 -9.61 34.02
CA ARG A 606 9.35 -10.59 33.65
C ARG A 606 7.96 -9.95 33.47
N LEU A 607 7.93 -8.68 33.04
CA LEU A 607 6.71 -7.97 32.66
C LEU A 607 6.28 -8.32 31.23
N ILE A 608 7.24 -8.72 30.40
CA ILE A 608 7.01 -9.39 29.12
C ILE A 608 7.63 -10.78 29.24
N VAL A 609 6.79 -11.81 29.17
CA VAL A 609 7.21 -13.20 29.32
C VAL A 609 7.15 -13.88 27.96
N PRO A 610 8.29 -14.42 27.44
CA PRO A 610 8.28 -15.20 26.22
C PRO A 610 7.35 -16.43 26.38
N PRO A 611 6.50 -16.73 25.39
CA PRO A 611 5.67 -17.94 25.43
C PRO A 611 6.54 -19.21 25.35
N PRO A 612 6.08 -20.36 25.89
CA PRO A 612 6.79 -21.63 25.74
C PRO A 612 6.83 -22.07 24.27
N ARG A 613 8.02 -22.47 23.80
CA ARG A 613 8.25 -22.87 22.41
C ARG A 613 9.02 -24.20 22.34
N PRO A 614 8.36 -25.35 22.60
CA PRO A 614 9.03 -26.65 22.76
C PRO A 614 9.64 -27.20 21.46
N TYR A 615 9.19 -26.74 20.29
CA TYR A 615 9.62 -27.24 18.98
C TYR A 615 10.64 -26.34 18.26
N SER A 616 11.20 -25.31 18.92
CA SER A 616 12.23 -24.45 18.31
C SER A 616 13.21 -23.87 19.32
N SER A 617 14.45 -23.62 18.90
CA SER A 617 15.45 -22.87 19.68
C SER A 617 15.37 -21.36 19.40
N ASP A 618 15.93 -20.55 20.29
CA ASP A 618 16.06 -19.11 20.06
C ASP A 618 16.95 -18.80 18.84
N GLU A 619 17.97 -19.61 18.59
CA GLU A 619 18.87 -19.48 17.43
C GLU A 619 18.13 -19.68 16.10
N LEU A 620 17.34 -20.76 15.96
CA LEU A 620 16.55 -20.99 14.74
C LEU A 620 15.53 -19.87 14.49
N ARG A 621 14.93 -19.33 15.56
CA ARG A 621 14.03 -18.18 15.46
C ARG A 621 14.75 -16.93 14.99
N TYR A 622 15.95 -16.69 15.52
CA TYR A 622 16.81 -15.59 15.10
C TYR A 622 17.18 -15.70 13.61
N GLU A 623 17.58 -16.88 13.16
CA GLU A 623 17.92 -17.13 11.76
C GLU A 623 16.75 -16.84 10.82
N ILE A 624 15.53 -17.31 11.18
CA ILE A 624 14.32 -17.04 10.39
C ILE A 624 14.01 -15.53 10.39
N ARG A 625 14.08 -14.88 11.56
CA ARG A 625 13.81 -13.44 11.71
C ARG A 625 14.75 -12.59 10.87
N MET A 626 16.03 -12.93 10.87
CA MET A 626 17.10 -12.19 10.22
C MET A 626 17.39 -12.66 8.79
N LYS A 627 16.69 -13.70 8.31
CA LYS A 627 16.85 -14.27 6.96
C LYS A 627 16.91 -13.23 5.83
N PRO A 628 16.09 -12.16 5.80
CA PRO A 628 16.18 -11.15 4.75
C PRO A 628 17.57 -10.50 4.65
N PHE A 629 18.30 -10.38 5.76
CA PHE A 629 19.59 -9.70 5.83
C PHE A 629 20.79 -10.64 5.71
N ALA A 630 20.58 -11.96 5.73
CA ALA A 630 21.65 -12.95 5.67
C ALA A 630 22.53 -12.87 4.40
N PRO A 631 21.99 -12.55 3.20
CA PRO A 631 22.82 -12.38 1.99
C PRO A 631 23.67 -11.10 1.96
N ILE A 632 23.44 -10.15 2.87
CA ILE A 632 24.06 -8.82 2.83
C ILE A 632 25.45 -8.86 3.47
N SER A 633 26.49 -8.46 2.73
CA SER A 633 27.86 -8.50 3.24
C SER A 633 28.17 -7.34 4.20
N LEU A 634 27.67 -6.15 3.88
CA LEU A 634 27.88 -4.91 4.63
C LEU A 634 26.55 -4.16 4.78
N PRO A 635 26.15 -3.71 5.99
CA PRO A 635 26.71 -4.09 7.27
C PRO A 635 26.47 -5.58 7.55
N ARG A 636 27.50 -6.26 8.07
CA ARG A 636 27.43 -7.70 8.33
C ARG A 636 26.36 -8.01 9.38
N LEU A 637 25.50 -8.98 9.08
CA LEU A 637 24.55 -9.51 10.06
C LEU A 637 25.32 -10.10 11.27
N PRO A 638 25.02 -9.68 12.51
CA PRO A 638 25.63 -10.27 13.71
C PRO A 638 25.36 -11.78 13.80
N SER A 639 26.27 -12.54 14.41
CA SER A 639 25.92 -13.92 14.80
C SER A 639 24.88 -13.91 15.91
N TYR A 640 24.14 -15.01 16.08
CA TYR A 640 23.16 -15.17 17.16
C TYR A 640 23.75 -14.82 18.54
N ASP A 641 24.93 -15.37 18.88
CA ASP A 641 25.60 -15.09 20.16
C ASP A 641 25.93 -13.59 20.34
N ASN A 642 26.40 -12.93 19.29
CA ASN A 642 26.70 -11.50 19.35
C ASN A 642 25.42 -10.67 19.47
N PHE A 643 24.37 -11.04 18.74
CA PHE A 643 23.07 -10.39 18.83
C PHE A 643 22.48 -10.50 20.24
N VAL A 644 22.48 -11.69 20.85
CA VAL A 644 22.00 -11.89 22.22
C VAL A 644 22.82 -11.07 23.21
N ARG A 645 24.15 -11.16 23.15
CA ARG A 645 25.04 -10.41 24.04
C ARG A 645 24.81 -8.90 23.97
N LEU A 646 24.70 -8.35 22.76
CA LEU A 646 24.57 -6.91 22.53
C LEU A 646 23.16 -6.37 22.78
N SER A 647 22.11 -7.17 22.55
CA SER A 647 20.72 -6.76 22.80
C SER A 647 20.29 -6.94 24.26
N ALA A 648 20.68 -8.05 24.91
CA ALA A 648 20.33 -8.34 26.29
C ALA A 648 21.17 -7.55 27.31
N GLN A 649 22.38 -7.11 26.91
CA GLN A 649 23.28 -6.25 27.68
C GLN A 649 23.50 -6.73 29.14
N HIS A 650 23.75 -8.03 29.34
CA HIS A 650 23.80 -8.66 30.67
C HIS A 650 24.79 -7.99 31.66
N GLU A 651 25.84 -7.35 31.15
CA GLU A 651 26.86 -6.66 31.95
C GLU A 651 26.36 -5.32 32.53
N THR A 652 25.31 -4.74 31.95
CA THR A 652 24.72 -3.47 32.41
C THR A 652 23.57 -3.75 33.36
N SER A 653 23.55 -3.09 34.53
CA SER A 653 22.42 -3.19 35.48
C SER A 653 21.13 -2.61 34.91
N THR A 654 19.97 -3.04 35.41
CA THR A 654 18.68 -2.51 34.94
C THR A 654 18.51 -1.02 35.22
N ALA A 655 19.03 -0.52 36.34
CA ALA A 655 19.09 0.92 36.61
C ALA A 655 19.96 1.64 35.54
N GLY A 656 21.11 1.05 35.19
CA GLY A 656 21.98 1.58 34.13
C GLY A 656 21.31 1.59 32.75
N LEU A 657 20.56 0.54 32.40
CA LEU A 657 19.76 0.51 31.16
C LEU A 657 18.69 1.60 31.12
N LEU A 658 18.02 1.84 32.25
CA LEU A 658 17.07 2.95 32.36
C LEU A 658 17.79 4.30 32.21
N ASP A 659 19.03 4.45 32.71
CA ASP A 659 19.83 5.68 32.56
C ASP A 659 20.28 5.89 31.12
N PHE A 660 20.60 4.82 30.40
CA PHE A 660 20.84 4.87 28.96
C PHE A 660 19.56 5.26 28.21
N ALA A 661 18.44 4.58 28.45
CA ALA A 661 17.16 4.90 27.83
C ALA A 661 16.74 6.36 28.06
N GLN A 662 16.95 6.86 29.28
CA GLN A 662 16.65 8.25 29.66
C GLN A 662 17.51 9.27 28.90
N ARG A 663 18.80 8.99 28.71
CA ARG A 663 19.68 9.87 27.92
C ARG A 663 19.35 9.81 26.44
N ALA A 664 19.16 8.61 25.91
CA ALA A 664 18.85 8.38 24.52
C ALA A 664 17.53 9.04 24.11
N VAL A 665 16.47 8.93 24.93
CA VAL A 665 15.20 9.60 24.64
C VAL A 665 15.31 11.14 24.68
N VAL A 666 16.16 11.71 25.55
CA VAL A 666 16.41 13.16 25.58
C VAL A 666 17.11 13.61 24.29
N ASN A 667 18.15 12.89 23.87
CA ASN A 667 18.86 13.16 22.61
C ASN A 667 17.94 13.05 21.39
N ALA A 668 17.16 11.97 21.31
CA ALA A 668 16.20 11.76 20.23
C ALA A 668 15.20 12.91 20.11
N LYS A 669 14.63 13.36 21.25
CA LYS A 669 13.70 14.49 21.27
C LYS A 669 14.36 15.79 20.80
N MET A 670 15.59 16.07 21.24
CA MET A 670 16.34 17.24 20.74
C MET A 670 16.54 17.17 19.23
N GLY A 671 16.86 15.99 18.68
CA GLY A 671 16.99 15.77 17.25
C GLY A 671 15.69 16.02 16.48
N TYR A 672 14.58 15.44 16.94
CA TYR A 672 13.27 15.67 16.33
C TYR A 672 12.75 17.11 16.49
N ASP A 673 13.12 17.81 17.57
CA ASP A 673 12.82 19.24 17.75
C ASP A 673 13.56 20.11 16.72
N VAL A 674 14.78 19.72 16.33
CA VAL A 674 15.54 20.41 15.27
C VAL A 674 14.96 20.06 13.90
N LEU A 675 14.68 18.78 13.62
CA LEU A 675 14.01 18.37 12.37
C LEU A 675 12.66 19.08 12.19
N GLY A 676 11.86 19.19 13.26
CA GLY A 676 10.56 19.86 13.23
C GLY A 676 10.61 21.37 12.99
N LYS A 677 11.80 21.98 12.98
CA LYS A 677 12.03 23.40 12.66
C LYS A 677 12.63 23.62 11.27
N MET A 678 13.06 22.55 10.59
CA MET A 678 13.61 22.65 9.23
C MET A 678 12.51 23.10 8.26
N GLY A 679 12.87 24.02 7.36
CA GLY A 679 11.98 24.43 6.28
C GLY A 679 11.85 23.36 5.20
N GLU A 680 10.85 23.51 4.33
CA GLU A 680 10.56 22.58 3.22
C GLU A 680 11.78 22.21 2.37
N LYS A 681 12.57 23.23 1.96
CA LYS A 681 13.80 23.04 1.16
C LYS A 681 14.91 22.36 1.94
N GLU A 682 15.08 22.68 3.22
CA GLU A 682 16.17 22.14 4.05
C GLU A 682 15.92 20.66 4.38
N ALA A 683 14.65 20.29 4.53
CA ALA A 683 14.20 18.93 4.81
C ALA A 683 13.99 18.06 3.55
N PHE A 684 14.10 18.62 2.33
CA PHE A 684 13.83 17.92 1.06
C PHE A 684 12.42 17.31 1.04
N THR A 685 11.42 18.13 1.33
CA THR A 685 10.03 17.69 1.51
C THR A 685 9.06 18.47 0.65
N ALA A 686 9.53 18.94 -0.52
CA ALA A 686 8.68 19.72 -1.41
C ALA A 686 7.40 18.96 -1.75
N ASN A 687 6.26 19.65 -1.72
CA ASN A 687 4.92 19.08 -1.93
C ASN A 687 4.45 18.06 -0.86
N ALA A 688 5.27 17.74 0.15
CA ALA A 688 4.96 16.76 1.20
C ALA A 688 5.23 17.26 2.64
N HIS A 689 5.66 18.52 2.79
CA HIS A 689 6.20 19.05 4.04
C HIS A 689 5.24 18.93 5.22
N GLU A 690 3.95 19.23 5.04
CA GLU A 690 2.97 19.12 6.13
C GLU A 690 2.84 17.70 6.67
N ARG A 691 2.78 16.70 5.76
CA ARG A 691 2.71 15.28 6.13
C ARG A 691 3.99 14.80 6.80
N TRP A 692 5.14 15.16 6.22
CA TRP A 692 6.44 14.84 6.80
C TRP A 692 6.57 15.42 8.20
N LEU A 693 6.22 16.70 8.39
CA LEU A 693 6.29 17.40 9.66
C LEU A 693 5.34 16.78 10.71
N ALA A 694 4.16 16.33 10.29
CA ALA A 694 3.26 15.57 11.16
C ALA A 694 3.90 14.26 11.64
N GLY A 695 4.59 13.54 10.76
CA GLY A 695 5.39 12.35 11.09
C GLY A 695 6.49 12.65 12.11
N ILE A 696 7.29 13.69 11.89
CA ILE A 696 8.34 14.13 12.84
C ILE A 696 7.76 14.48 14.21
N LYS A 697 6.65 15.22 14.26
CA LYS A 697 5.94 15.54 15.50
C LYS A 697 5.46 14.28 16.22
N ASN A 698 5.02 13.27 15.48
CA ASN A 698 4.58 11.99 16.03
C ASN A 698 5.75 11.14 16.56
N CYS A 699 6.92 11.17 15.92
CA CYS A 699 8.15 10.60 16.48
C CYS A 699 8.52 11.29 17.81
N ASN A 700 8.47 12.62 17.87
CA ASN A 700 8.75 13.36 19.10
C ASN A 700 7.77 13.03 20.23
N LYS A 701 6.46 12.91 19.93
CA LYS A 701 5.46 12.41 20.89
C LYS A 701 5.76 11.01 21.40
N SER A 702 6.26 10.13 20.53
CA SER A 702 6.71 8.78 20.91
C SER A 702 7.89 8.87 21.91
N GLY A 703 8.84 9.77 21.69
CA GLY A 703 9.91 10.08 22.66
C GLY A 703 9.37 10.57 24.01
N ILE A 704 8.38 11.45 24.03
CA ILE A 704 7.73 11.88 25.27
C ILE A 704 7.10 10.69 26.00
N ALA A 705 6.41 9.80 25.28
CA ALA A 705 5.79 8.61 25.84
C ALA A 705 6.82 7.63 26.42
N ILE A 706 7.95 7.41 25.73
CA ILE A 706 9.06 6.56 26.22
C ILE A 706 9.61 7.12 27.52
N ASN A 707 9.82 8.43 27.58
CA ASN A 707 10.30 9.10 28.80
C ASN A 707 9.35 8.88 29.99
N ILE A 708 8.05 8.93 29.76
CA ILE A 708 7.03 8.64 30.78
C ILE A 708 7.09 7.17 31.21
N ALA A 709 7.23 6.23 30.26
CA ALA A 709 7.31 4.80 30.56
C ALA A 709 8.59 4.46 31.36
N VAL A 710 9.74 5.02 30.99
CA VAL A 710 11.01 4.89 31.73
C VAL A 710 10.85 5.39 33.17
N ALA A 711 10.27 6.58 33.35
CA ALA A 711 10.02 7.14 34.68
C ALA A 711 9.04 6.30 35.51
N ALA A 712 8.01 5.71 34.88
CA ALA A 712 7.06 4.83 35.55
C ALA A 712 7.73 3.54 36.06
N ILE A 713 8.58 2.91 35.25
CA ILE A 713 9.35 1.72 35.68
C ILE A 713 10.33 2.06 36.80
N ARG A 714 11.00 3.21 36.77
CA ARG A 714 11.87 3.65 37.89
C ARG A 714 11.09 3.75 39.19
N ARG A 715 9.93 4.44 39.18
CA ARG A 715 9.07 4.53 40.36
C ARG A 715 8.59 3.16 40.84
N ALA A 716 8.29 2.24 39.91
CA ALA A 716 7.89 0.88 40.26
C ALA A 716 9.02 0.10 40.95
N LEU A 717 10.28 0.29 40.53
CA LEU A 717 11.45 -0.31 41.16
C LEU A 717 11.71 0.29 42.55
N GLU A 718 11.66 1.62 42.68
CA GLU A 718 11.88 2.34 43.94
C GLU A 718 10.83 1.99 45.01
N SER A 719 9.57 1.87 44.60
CA SER A 719 8.46 1.48 45.50
C SER A 719 8.41 -0.03 45.80
N GLY A 720 9.25 -0.83 45.14
CA GLY A 720 9.22 -2.30 45.23
C GLY A 720 7.98 -2.94 44.59
N ALA A 721 7.22 -2.19 43.78
CA ALA A 721 6.10 -2.69 42.98
C ALA A 721 6.55 -3.61 41.82
N ALA A 722 7.81 -3.47 41.40
CA ALA A 722 8.53 -4.37 40.51
C ALA A 722 9.85 -4.81 41.15
N LYS A 723 10.21 -6.10 41.02
CA LYS A 723 11.49 -6.65 41.51
C LYS A 723 12.13 -7.59 40.49
N GLU A 724 13.45 -7.54 40.40
CA GLU A 724 14.23 -8.50 39.63
C GLU A 724 14.26 -9.87 40.31
N GLY A 725 14.18 -10.94 39.53
CA GLY A 725 14.61 -12.29 39.93
C GLY A 725 13.84 -12.99 41.06
N GLY A 726 12.77 -12.42 41.62
CA GLY A 726 12.14 -12.95 42.85
C GLY A 726 10.62 -13.08 42.88
N MET A 727 9.89 -12.69 41.84
CA MET A 727 8.42 -12.76 41.80
C MET A 727 7.92 -13.52 40.57
N ALA A 728 6.93 -14.40 40.75
CA ALA A 728 6.30 -15.11 39.65
C ALA A 728 5.52 -14.14 38.74
N PRO A 729 5.33 -14.45 37.44
CA PRO A 729 4.47 -13.66 36.56
C PRO A 729 3.08 -13.53 37.20
N GLY A 730 2.68 -12.31 37.59
CA GLY A 730 1.43 -12.07 38.32
C GLY A 730 1.59 -11.36 39.66
N GLU A 731 2.71 -11.57 40.37
CA GLU A 731 2.98 -10.98 41.70
C GLU A 731 3.49 -9.53 41.62
N GLN A 732 3.94 -9.10 40.45
CA GLN A 732 4.24 -7.70 40.17
C GLN A 732 2.95 -6.86 40.25
N LYS A 733 3.01 -5.74 40.97
CA LYS A 733 1.90 -4.78 41.09
C LYS A 733 1.75 -3.88 39.87
N VAL A 734 2.54 -4.13 38.83
CA VAL A 734 2.56 -3.40 37.56
C VAL A 734 2.30 -4.37 36.41
N MET A 735 1.63 -3.88 35.38
CA MET A 735 1.37 -4.57 34.12
C MET A 735 1.83 -3.70 32.95
N VAL A 736 2.22 -4.35 31.85
CA VAL A 736 2.56 -3.71 30.59
C VAL A 736 1.46 -3.98 29.57
N GLU A 737 0.97 -2.92 28.94
CA GLU A 737 0.08 -3.00 27.79
C GLU A 737 0.81 -2.51 26.54
N LEU A 738 0.84 -3.34 25.50
CA LEU A 738 1.44 -2.97 24.22
C LEU A 738 0.35 -2.41 23.28
N PRO A 739 0.45 -1.14 22.85
CA PRO A 739 -0.51 -0.61 21.89
C PRO A 739 -0.30 -1.27 20.52
N LYS A 740 -1.39 -1.50 19.79
CA LYS A 740 -1.31 -1.79 18.35
C LYS A 740 -0.68 -0.59 17.62
N PRO A 741 0.07 -0.78 16.51
CA PRO A 741 0.70 0.30 15.77
C PRO A 741 -0.25 1.46 15.41
N ALA A 742 -1.47 1.14 14.96
CA ALA A 742 -2.50 2.13 14.62
C ALA A 742 -2.98 3.00 15.81
N LYS A 743 -2.70 2.58 17.05
CA LYS A 743 -3.01 3.33 18.29
C LYS A 743 -1.77 4.00 18.89
N SER A 744 -0.59 3.79 18.32
CA SER A 744 0.65 4.46 18.72
C SER A 744 0.70 5.88 18.13
N TYR A 745 1.52 6.76 18.71
CA TYR A 745 1.73 8.09 18.13
C TYR A 745 2.36 7.99 16.73
N HIS A 746 3.28 7.04 16.56
CA HIS A 746 3.90 6.68 15.30
C HIS A 746 3.99 5.16 15.21
N GLU A 747 3.69 4.57 14.05
CA GLU A 747 3.53 3.12 13.91
C GLU A 747 4.83 2.32 14.05
N TRP A 748 5.98 2.96 13.82
CA TRP A 748 7.29 2.33 14.03
C TRP A 748 7.73 2.27 15.50
N TRP A 749 7.12 3.06 16.38
CA TRP A 749 7.55 3.25 17.77
C TRP A 749 6.49 2.71 18.73
N ILE A 750 6.55 1.41 19.02
CA ILE A 750 5.61 0.72 19.91
C ILE A 750 6.05 0.96 21.35
N VAL A 751 5.53 2.03 21.95
CA VAL A 751 5.86 2.42 23.32
C VAL A 751 4.96 1.66 24.32
N PRO A 752 5.54 0.84 25.22
CA PRO A 752 4.76 0.12 26.22
C PRO A 752 4.10 1.08 27.22
N LYS A 753 2.82 0.83 27.54
CA LYS A 753 2.10 1.54 28.60
C LYS A 753 2.27 0.79 29.92
N ILE A 754 2.73 1.51 30.94
CA ILE A 754 2.97 0.95 32.28
C ILE A 754 1.77 1.29 33.16
N VAL A 755 1.06 0.27 33.64
CA VAL A 755 -0.20 0.42 34.40
C VAL A 755 -0.05 -0.26 35.77
N GLU A 756 -0.48 0.40 36.83
CA GLU A 756 -0.57 -0.23 38.16
C GLU A 756 -1.78 -1.18 38.19
N LYS A 757 -1.57 -2.42 38.66
CA LYS A 757 -2.67 -3.34 38.90
C LYS A 757 -3.49 -2.81 40.07
N LYS A 758 -4.78 -2.56 39.83
CA LYS A 758 -5.73 -2.35 40.93
C LYS A 758 -5.79 -3.65 41.72
N SER A 759 -5.50 -3.54 43.02
CA SER A 759 -5.56 -4.61 44.01
C SER A 759 -6.96 -5.18 44.16
#